data_AF-A0A1G0SV92-F1
#
_entry.id   AF-A0A1G0SV92-F1
#
_cell.length_a   1.000
_cell.length_b   1.000
_cell.length_c   1.000
_cell.angle_alpha   90.00
_cell.angle_beta   90.00
_cell.angle_gamma   90.00
#
_symmetry.space_group_name_H-M   'P 1'
#
loop_
_entity.id
_entity.type
_entity.pdbx_description
1 polymer ?
#
loop_
_entity_poly.entity_id
_entity_poly.type
_entity_poly.pdbx_seq_one_letter_code
_entity_poly.pdbx_strand_id
1 'polypeptide(L)'
;MKINGLKKLYAAVSIIFLLTLAISPLKNYFKDWRDIQNNFNETAEQLPQKVKPVSIGLKQIWVRDLDRIDRCVTCHLGIDNSKLETAGQPFKQHSKIYHDIEKFGCTICHEGQGLATEYEEVHLPTKFWDRPLLPKKYIQSSCGKCHINENLNSTHLLNFGKELITDLNCAGCHNIPEAEKNFVPALDGIGSKIIDSNWLVNWLKNPVKFQPDTKMPNFLLTDLEAKILTDFLLSFKSFRNGVTLEPLPEVYNKNKNKEDFITLGQTRFREARCISCHAIEGKGGKLAPDLLKIASKTNDIWIYNYLKNTKRLQPEVEMPQYGFSDEEVAAVTAYMVSEFVDWDAEEDTGSVHIPLADFYEKGLALFNKYNCSGCHQLSAKGINQNTGPDLTEIGSKKIYQIDWGKTNVTHTVYDYIENKVRIPREFGGNTRMPQYNLTKSKVEAITAYLLSLKEEKLPVNFIHKTDKKHEISLQGEVGRIFNKYACLKCHSLNNSDGAIAPDLTIVGSQLKTDWLRSYFKLPYSIRPIVEERMPNLFISKEEVEILINYFNVTLLDDSLSIPVNWIPDTKSEERGSGLFFERYGCQSCHIIKGKGGYVGPPLDKAGSRLKSGWIYNWLMNPQKYKPKTIEPRTGMPIQDALDITTFLMSLKETD
;
A
#
# COMPACT_ATOMS: atom_id res chain seq x y z
N MET A 1 58.86 37.61 50.18
CA MET A 1 57.39 37.64 50.37
C MET A 1 57.08 37.56 51.86
N LYS A 2 56.50 38.63 52.46
CA LYS A 2 56.13 38.63 53.89
C LYS A 2 55.04 37.58 54.14
N ILE A 3 55.15 36.80 55.22
CA ILE A 3 54.21 35.74 55.63
C ILE A 3 52.73 36.21 55.60
N ASN A 4 52.47 37.50 55.85
CA ASN A 4 51.13 38.10 55.75
C ASN A 4 50.55 38.11 54.32
N GLY A 5 51.38 38.24 53.28
CA GLY A 5 50.92 38.17 51.89
C GLY A 5 50.47 36.77 51.51
N LEU A 6 51.18 35.74 52.00
CA LEU A 6 50.84 34.33 51.75
C LEU A 6 49.54 33.93 52.46
N LYS A 7 49.32 34.39 53.70
CA LYS A 7 48.08 34.15 54.45
C LYS A 7 46.85 34.79 53.78
N LYS A 8 46.99 36.01 53.26
CA LYS A 8 45.91 36.68 52.51
C LYS A 8 45.61 35.98 51.18
N LEU A 9 46.65 35.54 50.47
CA LEU A 9 46.49 34.77 49.24
C LEU A 9 45.80 33.42 49.50
N TYR A 10 46.21 32.70 50.54
CA TYR A 10 45.57 31.44 50.94
C TYR A 10 44.10 31.63 51.29
N ALA A 11 43.77 32.63 52.12
CA ALA A 11 42.38 32.94 52.48
C ALA A 11 41.52 33.29 51.25
N ALA A 12 42.04 34.11 50.33
CA ALA A 12 41.34 34.46 49.09
C ALA A 12 41.11 33.23 48.20
N VAL A 13 42.12 32.38 48.01
CA VAL A 13 42.00 31.14 47.22
C VAL A 13 41.05 30.16 47.89
N SER A 14 41.05 30.02 49.22
CA SER A 14 40.09 29.18 49.95
C SER A 14 38.65 29.66 49.80
N ILE A 15 38.41 30.98 49.83
CA ILE A 15 37.07 31.55 49.57
C ILE A 15 36.64 31.30 48.14
N ILE A 16 37.52 31.55 47.15
CA ILE A 16 37.23 31.27 45.74
C ILE A 16 36.92 29.77 45.57
N PHE A 17 37.70 28.89 46.19
CA PHE A 17 37.48 27.46 46.15
C PHE A 17 36.12 27.08 46.75
N LEU A 18 35.76 27.61 47.93
CA LEU A 18 34.44 27.39 48.53
C LEU A 18 33.29 27.91 47.66
N LEU A 19 33.43 29.11 47.08
CA LEU A 19 32.44 29.67 46.15
C LEU A 19 32.30 28.78 44.91
N THR A 20 33.41 28.29 44.34
CA THR A 20 33.36 27.35 43.20
C THR A 20 32.75 26.01 43.57
N LEU A 21 33.02 25.47 44.77
CA LEU A 21 32.38 24.24 45.26
C LEU A 21 30.88 24.41 45.49
N ALA A 22 30.42 25.62 45.85
CA ALA A 22 29.01 25.93 46.04
C ALA A 22 28.22 26.03 44.71
N ILE A 23 28.89 26.29 43.57
CA ILE A 23 28.23 26.39 42.26
C ILE A 23 27.48 25.09 41.90
N SER A 24 28.12 23.94 42.09
CA SER A 24 27.52 22.64 41.73
C SER A 24 26.24 22.30 42.51
N PRO A 25 26.22 22.33 43.86
CA PRO A 25 25.00 22.08 44.62
C PRO A 25 23.92 23.15 44.40
N LEU A 26 24.28 24.42 44.24
CA LEU A 26 23.32 25.47 43.90
C LEU A 26 22.69 25.22 42.53
N LYS A 27 23.50 24.89 41.52
CA LYS A 27 23.02 24.53 40.17
C LYS A 27 22.07 23.33 40.20
N ASN A 28 22.29 22.36 41.09
CA ASN A 28 21.41 21.20 41.26
C ASN A 28 20.13 21.52 42.05
N TYR A 29 20.18 22.51 42.94
CA TYR A 29 19.04 22.96 43.73
C TYR A 29 18.02 23.72 42.88
N PHE A 30 18.49 24.55 41.95
CA PHE A 30 17.65 25.35 41.04
C PHE A 30 17.34 24.65 39.72
N LYS A 31 17.16 23.33 39.73
CA LYS A 31 16.79 22.58 38.52
C LYS A 31 15.27 22.55 38.34
N ASP A 32 14.82 22.79 37.10
CA ASP A 32 13.40 22.83 36.69
C ASP A 32 12.56 21.65 37.22
N TRP A 33 13.12 20.44 37.22
CA TRP A 33 12.40 19.23 37.62
C TRP A 33 11.96 19.24 39.09
N ARG A 34 12.66 19.98 39.97
CA ARG A 34 12.26 20.12 41.39
C ARG A 34 10.98 20.93 41.51
N ASP A 35 10.92 22.05 40.80
CA ASP A 35 9.74 22.92 40.79
C ASP A 35 8.53 22.20 40.20
N ILE A 36 8.74 21.39 39.16
CA ILE A 36 7.70 20.53 38.56
C ILE A 36 7.16 19.52 39.59
N GLN A 37 8.03 18.84 40.35
CA GLN A 37 7.62 17.87 41.37
C GLN A 37 6.93 18.53 42.57
N ASN A 38 7.39 19.72 43.00
CA ASN A 38 6.74 20.51 44.04
C ASN A 38 5.32 20.91 43.60
N ASN A 39 5.19 21.48 42.40
CA ASN A 39 3.90 21.86 41.84
C ASN A 39 2.95 20.66 41.70
N PHE A 40 3.46 19.49 41.29
CA PHE A 40 2.67 18.26 41.25
C PHE A 40 2.09 17.92 42.62
N ASN A 41 2.92 17.95 43.68
CA ASN A 41 2.48 17.61 45.03
C ASN A 41 1.44 18.61 45.56
N GLU A 42 1.66 19.90 45.36
CA GLU A 42 0.71 20.96 45.73
C GLU A 42 -0.63 20.79 45.00
N THR A 43 -0.59 20.50 43.70
CA THR A 43 -1.80 20.29 42.89
C THR A 43 -2.51 18.98 43.24
N ALA A 44 -1.75 17.90 43.50
CA ALA A 44 -2.30 16.58 43.83
C ALA A 44 -3.12 16.58 45.13
N GLU A 45 -2.74 17.41 46.11
CA GLU A 45 -3.51 17.62 47.34
C GLU A 45 -4.87 18.27 47.09
N GLN A 46 -4.99 19.08 46.03
CA GLN A 46 -6.20 19.82 45.68
C GLN A 46 -7.13 19.07 44.73
N LEU A 47 -6.69 17.95 44.14
CA LEU A 47 -7.50 17.18 43.19
C LEU A 47 -8.66 16.46 43.90
N PRO A 48 -9.88 16.43 43.30
CA PRO A 48 -11.02 15.70 43.86
C PRO A 48 -10.75 14.20 44.05
N GLN A 49 -9.89 13.65 43.20
CA GLN A 49 -9.44 12.27 43.29
C GLN A 49 -8.13 12.22 44.06
N LYS A 50 -8.08 11.49 45.18
CA LYS A 50 -6.86 11.32 45.99
C LYS A 50 -5.72 10.72 45.16
N VAL A 51 -4.77 11.55 44.74
CA VAL A 51 -3.51 11.16 44.10
C VAL A 51 -2.41 11.20 45.16
N LYS A 52 -1.53 10.20 45.19
CA LYS A 52 -0.43 10.16 46.16
C LYS A 52 0.65 11.17 45.77
N PRO A 53 1.16 11.99 46.71
CA PRO A 53 2.34 12.80 46.48
C PRO A 53 3.54 11.95 46.07
N VAL A 54 4.44 12.51 45.27
CA VAL A 54 5.68 11.88 44.86
C VAL A 54 6.85 12.36 45.72
N SER A 55 7.85 11.49 45.90
CA SER A 55 9.12 11.91 46.48
C SER A 55 9.84 12.88 45.55
N ILE A 56 10.35 13.97 46.12
CA ILE A 56 11.16 14.94 45.38
C ILE A 56 12.55 14.34 45.20
N GLY A 57 12.93 14.12 43.95
CA GLY A 57 14.21 13.54 43.60
C GLY A 57 14.29 13.20 42.11
N LEU A 58 15.52 13.06 41.63
CA LEU A 58 15.76 12.59 40.27
C LEU A 58 15.28 11.14 40.15
N LYS A 59 14.40 10.89 39.18
CA LYS A 59 13.92 9.54 38.88
C LYS A 59 14.59 9.06 37.60
N GLN A 60 15.01 7.81 37.59
CA GLN A 60 15.72 7.24 36.44
C GLN A 60 15.30 5.81 36.20
N ILE A 61 14.90 5.52 34.97
CA ILE A 61 14.78 4.17 34.44
C ILE A 61 16.08 3.89 33.70
N TRP A 62 16.72 2.78 34.03
CA TRP A 62 17.91 2.31 33.30
C TRP A 62 17.60 0.98 32.64
N VAL A 63 17.35 1.05 31.33
CA VAL A 63 17.09 -0.10 30.49
C VAL A 63 18.42 -0.65 29.99
N ARG A 64 18.99 -1.57 30.76
CA ARG A 64 20.32 -2.13 30.49
C ARG A 64 20.39 -2.84 29.14
N ASP A 65 19.37 -3.62 28.82
CA ASP A 65 19.35 -4.44 27.59
C ASP A 65 19.38 -3.59 26.31
N LEU A 66 18.83 -2.37 26.37
CA LEU A 66 18.77 -1.44 25.23
C LEU A 66 19.84 -0.34 25.31
N ASP A 67 20.70 -0.38 26.33
CA ASP A 67 21.63 0.70 26.66
C ASP A 67 20.95 2.08 26.63
N ARG A 68 19.85 2.21 27.39
CA ARG A 68 19.07 3.45 27.50
C ARG A 68 18.92 3.89 28.94
N ILE A 69 19.14 5.18 29.14
CA ILE A 69 18.83 5.88 30.39
C ILE A 69 17.68 6.82 30.10
N ASP A 70 16.67 6.81 30.95
CA ASP A 70 15.49 7.64 30.82
C ASP A 70 15.17 8.35 32.14
N ARG A 71 15.14 9.67 32.10
CA ARG A 71 14.79 10.54 33.23
C ARG A 71 13.48 11.30 33.00
N CYS A 72 12.73 10.99 31.94
CA CYS A 72 11.47 11.66 31.61
C CYS A 72 10.45 11.51 32.75
N VAL A 73 10.45 10.37 33.43
CA VAL A 73 9.62 10.09 34.61
C VAL A 73 9.93 10.98 35.83
N THR A 74 11.02 11.76 35.79
CA THR A 74 11.28 12.80 36.80
C THR A 74 10.23 13.89 36.74
N CYS A 75 9.80 14.29 35.54
CA CYS A 75 8.84 15.38 35.32
C CYS A 75 7.44 14.86 34.89
N HIS A 76 7.39 13.74 34.14
CA HIS A 76 6.15 13.14 33.64
C HIS A 76 5.53 12.17 34.67
N LEU A 77 5.05 12.74 35.77
CA LEU A 77 4.67 12.00 36.99
C LEU A 77 3.32 11.30 36.93
N GLY A 78 2.49 11.57 35.93
CA GLY A 78 1.14 10.99 35.81
C GLY A 78 1.00 9.87 34.79
N ILE A 79 2.11 9.45 34.16
CA ILE A 79 2.15 8.52 33.02
C ILE A 79 1.30 7.25 33.21
N ASP A 80 1.34 6.65 34.39
CA ASP A 80 0.68 5.39 34.77
C ASP A 80 -0.58 5.58 35.64
N ASN A 81 -0.96 6.83 35.92
CA ASN A 81 -2.03 7.14 36.87
C ASN A 81 -3.35 7.48 36.17
N SER A 82 -4.31 6.56 36.22
CA SER A 82 -5.64 6.71 35.61
C SER A 82 -6.45 7.92 36.11
N LYS A 83 -6.08 8.47 37.27
CA LYS A 83 -6.75 9.65 37.85
C LYS A 83 -6.35 10.97 37.18
N LEU A 84 -5.30 10.94 36.35
CA LEU A 84 -4.72 12.13 35.72
C LEU A 84 -5.02 12.21 34.22
N GLU A 85 -6.06 11.53 33.74
CA GLU A 85 -6.48 11.54 32.34
C GLU A 85 -6.81 12.96 31.82
N THR A 86 -7.41 13.79 32.66
CA THR A 86 -7.81 15.16 32.31
C THR A 86 -6.78 16.22 32.67
N ALA A 87 -5.66 15.83 33.31
CA ALA A 87 -4.61 16.77 33.71
C ALA A 87 -3.87 17.37 32.49
N GLY A 88 -3.25 18.53 32.69
CA GLY A 88 -2.35 19.15 31.71
C GLY A 88 -0.99 18.46 31.66
N GLN A 89 -0.23 18.69 30.57
CA GLN A 89 1.18 18.28 30.53
C GLN A 89 2.00 19.09 31.57
N PRO A 90 2.99 18.48 32.25
CA PRO A 90 3.53 17.13 32.06
C PRO A 90 2.85 16.02 32.89
N PHE A 91 1.79 16.33 33.65
CA PHE A 91 1.15 15.41 34.61
C PHE A 91 0.06 14.52 34.02
N LYS A 92 -0.24 14.69 32.73
CA LYS A 92 -1.29 13.95 32.05
C LYS A 92 -0.97 12.46 31.98
N GLN A 93 -2.00 11.63 32.17
CA GLN A 93 -1.89 10.19 31.91
C GLN A 93 -1.45 9.91 30.47
N HIS A 94 -0.63 8.89 30.29
CA HIS A 94 -0.28 8.41 28.97
C HIS A 94 -1.53 7.85 28.25
N SER A 95 -1.54 7.95 26.92
CA SER A 95 -2.45 7.14 26.11
C SER A 95 -2.17 5.64 26.32
N LYS A 96 -2.88 4.73 25.64
CA LYS A 96 -2.60 3.29 25.73
C LYS A 96 -1.10 3.01 25.50
N ILE A 97 -0.44 2.43 26.49
CA ILE A 97 0.95 1.97 26.41
C ILE A 97 0.91 0.48 26.04
N TYR A 98 1.68 0.08 25.03
CA TYR A 98 1.69 -1.29 24.53
C TYR A 98 2.81 -2.17 25.14
N HIS A 99 3.73 -1.54 25.87
CA HIS A 99 4.93 -2.17 26.43
C HIS A 99 5.13 -1.73 27.89
N ASP A 100 5.87 -2.53 28.65
CA ASP A 100 6.24 -2.18 30.02
C ASP A 100 7.27 -1.03 30.03
N ILE A 101 6.90 0.12 30.63
CA ILE A 101 7.76 1.31 30.65
C ILE A 101 9.04 1.06 31.44
N GLU A 102 9.03 0.21 32.47
CA GLU A 102 10.25 -0.09 33.23
C GLU A 102 11.27 -0.88 32.39
N LYS A 103 10.79 -1.63 31.39
CA LYS A 103 11.62 -2.44 30.48
C LYS A 103 12.04 -1.72 29.21
N PHE A 104 11.30 -0.69 28.78
CA PHE A 104 11.56 0.00 27.51
C PHE A 104 11.98 1.47 27.70
N GLY A 105 11.57 2.12 28.79
CA GLY A 105 11.72 3.56 28.97
C GLY A 105 10.85 4.37 27.99
N CYS A 106 10.81 5.69 28.17
CA CYS A 106 10.10 6.60 27.28
C CYS A 106 10.89 6.88 25.99
N THR A 107 12.22 6.98 26.08
CA THR A 107 13.12 7.36 24.97
C THR A 107 13.20 6.31 23.86
N ILE A 108 12.87 5.04 24.10
CA ILE A 108 12.77 4.04 23.02
C ILE A 108 11.60 4.37 22.07
N CYS A 109 10.47 4.79 22.63
CA CYS A 109 9.26 5.12 21.88
C CYS A 109 9.28 6.56 21.35
N HIS A 110 9.74 7.50 22.15
CA HIS A 110 9.67 8.93 21.87
C HIS A 110 10.97 9.53 21.32
N GLU A 111 12.08 8.78 21.29
CA GLU A 111 13.44 9.34 21.15
C GLU A 111 13.72 10.39 22.24
N GLY A 112 14.74 11.23 22.04
CA GLY A 112 15.10 12.29 22.99
C GLY A 112 16.34 11.99 23.83
N GLN A 113 16.73 13.00 24.60
CA GLN A 113 17.93 13.00 25.43
C GLN A 113 17.61 12.48 26.85
N GLY A 114 17.60 11.18 27.05
CA GLY A 114 17.12 10.59 28.31
C GLY A 114 17.96 10.90 29.57
N LEU A 115 19.18 11.43 29.42
CA LEU A 115 19.99 11.94 30.53
C LEU A 115 19.69 13.39 30.91
N ALA A 116 19.15 14.16 29.98
CA ALA A 116 18.88 15.58 30.17
C ALA A 116 17.73 15.80 31.16
N THR A 117 17.80 16.91 31.88
CA THR A 117 16.86 17.27 32.95
C THR A 117 16.35 18.70 32.84
N GLU A 118 16.83 19.44 31.85
CA GLU A 118 16.42 20.80 31.53
C GLU A 118 15.45 20.76 30.35
N TYR A 119 14.45 21.65 30.36
CA TYR A 119 13.40 21.63 29.33
C TYR A 119 13.96 21.80 27.92
N GLU A 120 14.89 22.75 27.73
CA GLU A 120 15.46 23.08 26.42
C GLU A 120 16.26 21.92 25.83
N GLU A 121 17.06 21.23 26.65
CA GLU A 121 17.89 20.08 26.20
C GLU A 121 17.05 18.87 25.76
N VAL A 122 15.86 18.70 26.36
CA VAL A 122 14.98 17.55 26.08
C VAL A 122 14.02 17.85 24.93
N HIS A 123 13.39 19.04 24.92
CA HIS A 123 12.23 19.33 24.08
C HIS A 123 12.53 20.27 22.90
N LEU A 124 13.63 21.02 22.93
CA LEU A 124 13.95 21.99 21.89
C LEU A 124 15.15 21.53 21.03
N PRO A 125 15.17 21.89 19.73
CA PRO A 125 16.33 21.65 18.88
C PRO A 125 17.56 22.40 19.38
N THR A 126 18.61 21.66 19.75
CA THR A 126 19.91 22.22 20.15
C THR A 126 21.01 21.85 19.15
N LYS A 127 22.15 22.55 19.20
CA LYS A 127 23.29 22.33 18.29
C LYS A 127 23.85 20.90 18.34
N PHE A 128 23.71 20.22 19.48
CA PHE A 128 24.24 18.88 19.73
C PHE A 128 23.12 17.87 20.02
N TRP A 129 21.96 18.03 19.36
CA TRP A 129 20.79 17.19 19.59
C TRP A 129 20.93 15.81 18.93
N ASP A 130 21.65 14.91 19.61
CA ASP A 130 22.09 13.62 19.08
C ASP A 130 20.95 12.66 18.70
N ARG A 131 19.86 12.73 19.46
CA ARG A 131 18.60 11.99 19.32
C ARG A 131 17.45 12.97 19.55
N PRO A 132 16.94 13.60 18.48
CA PRO A 132 15.82 14.51 18.58
C PRO A 132 14.58 13.82 19.15
N LEU A 133 13.87 14.48 20.07
CA LEU A 133 12.56 14.02 20.52
C LEU A 133 11.61 13.98 19.31
N LEU A 134 10.96 12.85 19.09
CA LEU A 134 10.03 12.70 17.96
C LEU A 134 8.78 13.55 18.21
N PRO A 135 8.37 14.36 17.21
CA PRO A 135 7.05 14.97 17.22
C PRO A 135 5.96 13.91 17.35
N LYS A 136 4.84 14.25 17.99
CA LYS A 136 3.72 13.31 18.20
C LYS A 136 3.29 12.58 16.93
N LYS A 137 3.32 13.26 15.78
CA LYS A 137 2.97 12.69 14.47
C LYS A 137 3.89 11.55 14.02
N TYR A 138 5.14 11.48 14.50
CA TYR A 138 6.13 10.49 14.09
C TYR A 138 6.43 9.42 15.13
N ILE A 139 5.73 9.39 16.27
CA ILE A 139 5.96 8.37 17.32
C ILE A 139 5.85 6.94 16.77
N GLN A 140 4.95 6.71 15.80
CA GLN A 140 4.77 5.39 15.18
C GLN A 140 6.05 4.86 14.50
N SER A 141 6.98 5.74 14.08
CA SER A 141 8.27 5.34 13.51
C SER A 141 9.08 4.48 14.48
N SER A 142 8.98 4.70 15.79
CA SER A 142 9.70 3.90 16.78
C SER A 142 9.23 2.45 16.84
N CYS A 143 7.98 2.15 16.47
CA CYS A 143 7.48 0.78 16.41
C CYS A 143 8.21 -0.04 15.34
N GLY A 144 8.56 0.59 14.21
CA GLY A 144 9.25 -0.06 13.09
C GLY A 144 10.70 -0.46 13.38
N LYS A 145 11.28 -0.02 14.50
CA LYS A 145 12.61 -0.46 14.95
C LYS A 145 12.61 -1.93 15.40
N CYS A 146 11.50 -2.36 16.01
CA CYS A 146 11.33 -3.70 16.57
C CYS A 146 10.41 -4.57 15.72
N HIS A 147 9.33 -3.99 15.18
CA HIS A 147 8.29 -4.70 14.42
C HIS A 147 8.62 -4.68 12.93
N ILE A 148 9.41 -5.65 12.50
CA ILE A 148 9.92 -5.74 11.13
C ILE A 148 8.96 -6.58 10.29
N ASN A 149 8.53 -6.02 9.16
CA ASN A 149 7.56 -6.63 8.24
C ASN A 149 6.14 -6.86 8.78
N GLU A 150 5.83 -6.34 9.95
CA GLU A 150 4.52 -6.47 10.58
C GLU A 150 3.65 -5.22 10.35
N ASN A 151 2.39 -5.42 9.99
CA ASN A 151 1.40 -4.34 9.85
C ASN A 151 0.52 -4.29 11.11
N LEU A 152 0.98 -3.57 12.15
CA LEU A 152 0.21 -3.44 13.39
C LEU A 152 -1.02 -2.55 13.18
N ASN A 153 -2.17 -2.95 13.72
CA ASN A 153 -3.41 -2.16 13.63
C ASN A 153 -3.29 -0.77 14.29
N SER A 154 -2.36 -0.56 15.22
CA SER A 154 -2.17 0.73 15.92
C SER A 154 -1.22 1.69 15.18
N THR A 155 -0.54 1.25 14.12
CA THR A 155 0.52 2.01 13.44
C THR A 155 0.14 2.40 12.01
N HIS A 156 -1.07 2.91 11.80
CA HIS A 156 -1.59 3.25 10.47
C HIS A 156 -0.67 4.14 9.63
N LEU A 157 0.00 5.13 10.24
CA LEU A 157 0.89 6.05 9.54
C LEU A 157 2.18 5.37 9.08
N LEU A 158 2.77 4.52 9.93
CA LEU A 158 3.95 3.72 9.58
C LEU A 158 3.63 2.72 8.47
N ASN A 159 2.52 1.98 8.61
CA ASN A 159 2.08 0.99 7.63
C ASN A 159 1.86 1.66 6.27
N PHE A 160 1.14 2.79 6.26
CA PHE A 160 0.91 3.55 5.03
C PHE A 160 2.21 4.11 4.43
N GLY A 161 3.16 4.53 5.27
CA GLY A 161 4.48 4.95 4.82
C GLY A 161 5.24 3.83 4.09
N LYS A 162 5.23 2.62 4.66
CA LYS A 162 5.82 1.43 4.04
C LYS A 162 5.17 1.10 2.69
N GLU A 163 3.84 1.14 2.62
CA GLU A 163 3.10 0.92 1.37
C GLU A 163 3.50 1.95 0.30
N LEU A 164 3.58 3.23 0.66
CA LEU A 164 3.95 4.31 -0.26
C LEU A 164 5.38 4.19 -0.81
N ILE A 165 6.33 3.70 -0.02
CA ILE A 165 7.71 3.48 -0.47
C ILE A 165 7.78 2.50 -1.65
N THR A 166 7.01 1.41 -1.57
CA THR A 166 6.87 0.44 -2.65
C THR A 166 6.02 1.04 -3.79
N ASP A 167 4.89 1.67 -3.47
CA ASP A 167 3.95 2.24 -4.44
C ASP A 167 4.59 3.28 -5.37
N LEU A 168 5.42 4.17 -4.82
CA LEU A 168 6.14 5.22 -5.53
C LEU A 168 7.50 4.76 -6.09
N ASN A 169 7.82 3.47 -5.93
CA ASN A 169 9.05 2.84 -6.38
C ASN A 169 10.32 3.54 -5.88
N CYS A 170 10.33 4.01 -4.62
CA CYS A 170 11.48 4.71 -4.04
C CYS A 170 12.75 3.84 -4.04
N ALA A 171 12.57 2.52 -3.87
CA ALA A 171 13.63 1.51 -3.97
C ALA A 171 14.24 1.37 -5.38
N GLY A 172 13.62 1.96 -6.41
CA GLY A 172 14.16 2.06 -7.76
C GLY A 172 15.44 2.90 -7.83
N CYS A 173 15.54 3.92 -6.97
CA CYS A 173 16.71 4.80 -6.88
C CYS A 173 17.48 4.62 -5.57
N HIS A 174 16.81 4.40 -4.45
CA HIS A 174 17.41 4.32 -3.13
C HIS A 174 17.60 2.89 -2.65
N ASN A 175 18.65 2.64 -1.86
CA ASN A 175 18.73 1.43 -1.07
C ASN A 175 17.83 1.58 0.16
N ILE A 176 16.78 0.78 0.26
CA ILE A 176 15.80 0.81 1.35
C ILE A 176 15.54 -0.63 1.81
N PRO A 177 15.79 -0.96 3.09
CA PRO A 177 15.55 -2.29 3.65
C PRO A 177 14.09 -2.72 3.49
N GLU A 178 13.90 -4.01 3.19
CA GLU A 178 12.60 -4.66 3.00
C GLU A 178 11.68 -4.10 1.90
N ALA A 179 12.00 -2.95 1.30
CA ALA A 179 11.24 -2.34 0.22
C ALA A 179 11.45 -3.10 -1.09
N GLU A 180 10.36 -3.34 -1.82
CA GLU A 180 10.39 -4.00 -3.12
C GLU A 180 10.18 -2.98 -4.23
N LYS A 181 10.73 -3.29 -5.41
CA LYS A 181 10.47 -2.50 -6.61
C LYS A 181 9.12 -2.91 -7.17
N ASN A 182 8.26 -1.94 -7.43
CA ASN A 182 7.01 -2.19 -8.12
C ASN A 182 7.22 -2.35 -9.62
N PHE A 183 6.29 -3.04 -10.28
CA PHE A 183 6.27 -3.11 -11.73
C PHE A 183 6.12 -1.71 -12.34
N VAL A 184 7.01 -1.39 -13.28
CA VAL A 184 6.96 -0.18 -14.10
C VAL A 184 7.15 -0.63 -15.56
N PRO A 185 6.32 -0.14 -16.51
CA PRO A 185 6.42 -0.56 -17.90
C PRO A 185 7.81 -0.32 -18.50
N ALA A 186 8.30 -1.31 -19.25
CA ALA A 186 9.50 -1.15 -20.07
C ALA A 186 9.26 -0.12 -21.18
N LEU A 187 10.29 0.64 -21.52
CA LEU A 187 10.25 1.68 -22.54
C LEU A 187 10.63 1.16 -23.94
N ASP A 188 11.10 -0.09 -24.05
CA ASP A 188 11.24 -0.77 -25.33
C ASP A 188 9.89 -0.78 -26.08
N GLY A 189 9.92 -0.41 -27.36
CA GLY A 189 8.74 -0.35 -28.21
C GLY A 189 7.90 0.93 -28.07
N ILE A 190 8.29 1.89 -27.23
CA ILE A 190 7.54 3.15 -27.05
C ILE A 190 7.40 3.93 -28.37
N GLY A 191 8.41 3.88 -29.25
CA GLY A 191 8.37 4.49 -30.58
C GLY A 191 7.40 3.83 -31.56
N SER A 192 6.91 2.63 -31.25
CA SER A 192 5.82 1.96 -31.98
C SER A 192 4.46 2.12 -31.29
N LYS A 193 4.44 2.68 -30.07
CA LYS A 193 3.22 2.90 -29.29
C LYS A 193 2.70 4.32 -29.45
N ILE A 194 3.57 5.32 -29.31
CA ILE A 194 3.19 6.73 -29.25
C ILE A 194 3.12 7.32 -30.66
N ILE A 195 2.01 7.96 -30.98
CA ILE A 195 1.78 8.64 -32.27
C ILE A 195 2.20 10.11 -32.24
N ASP A 196 1.89 10.83 -31.16
CA ASP A 196 2.22 12.24 -31.01
C ASP A 196 3.46 12.46 -30.13
N SER A 197 4.50 13.03 -30.70
CA SER A 197 5.73 13.40 -29.98
C SER A 197 5.51 14.53 -28.97
N ASN A 198 4.58 15.46 -29.23
CA ASN A 198 4.27 16.56 -28.33
C ASN A 198 3.60 16.03 -27.05
N TRP A 199 2.73 15.03 -27.17
CA TRP A 199 2.22 14.29 -26.03
C TRP A 199 3.35 13.78 -25.12
N LEU A 200 4.39 13.14 -25.69
CA LEU A 200 5.50 12.60 -24.88
C LEU A 200 6.35 13.71 -24.24
N VAL A 201 6.63 14.81 -24.96
CA VAL A 201 7.31 15.99 -24.40
C VAL A 201 6.53 16.54 -23.20
N ASN A 202 5.23 16.74 -23.36
CA ASN A 202 4.37 17.30 -22.32
C ASN A 202 4.20 16.33 -21.14
N TRP A 203 4.11 15.02 -21.40
CA TRP A 203 4.11 13.99 -20.37
C TRP A 203 5.38 14.03 -19.53
N LEU A 204 6.57 14.07 -20.16
CA LEU A 204 7.85 14.12 -19.45
C LEU A 204 8.01 15.39 -18.59
N LYS A 205 7.41 16.52 -19.02
CA LYS A 205 7.46 17.79 -18.27
C LYS A 205 6.46 17.86 -17.12
N ASN A 206 5.24 17.33 -17.29
CA ASN A 206 4.21 17.38 -16.25
C ASN A 206 3.22 16.20 -16.36
N PRO A 207 3.60 15.00 -15.85
CA PRO A 207 2.75 13.81 -15.92
C PRO A 207 1.37 14.00 -15.26
N VAL A 208 1.32 14.72 -14.14
CA VAL A 208 0.12 14.92 -13.31
C VAL A 208 -0.98 15.68 -14.07
N LYS A 209 -0.61 16.55 -15.02
CA LYS A 209 -1.58 17.26 -15.88
C LYS A 209 -2.37 16.28 -16.77
N PHE A 210 -1.78 15.17 -17.17
CA PHE A 210 -2.41 14.17 -18.03
C PHE A 210 -3.09 13.06 -17.24
N GLN A 211 -2.51 12.67 -16.11
CA GLN A 211 -3.07 11.65 -15.23
C GLN A 211 -2.86 12.08 -13.77
N PRO A 212 -3.91 12.60 -13.08
CA PRO A 212 -3.78 13.14 -11.73
C PRO A 212 -3.16 12.16 -10.72
N ASP A 213 -3.50 10.88 -10.82
CA ASP A 213 -3.02 9.81 -9.93
C ASP A 213 -1.76 9.08 -10.45
N THR A 214 -1.02 9.69 -11.40
CA THR A 214 0.20 9.08 -11.94
C THR A 214 1.29 8.93 -10.88
N LYS A 215 2.02 7.81 -10.96
CA LYS A 215 3.20 7.52 -10.14
C LYS A 215 4.49 8.09 -10.74
N MET A 216 4.46 8.50 -12.02
CA MET A 216 5.61 9.12 -12.68
C MET A 216 5.85 10.51 -12.08
N PRO A 217 6.99 10.76 -11.41
CA PRO A 217 7.23 12.04 -10.78
C PRO A 217 7.69 13.09 -11.81
N ASN A 218 7.68 14.35 -11.40
CA ASN A 218 8.15 15.45 -12.25
C ASN A 218 9.67 15.63 -12.07
N PHE A 219 10.44 15.32 -13.11
CA PHE A 219 11.90 15.51 -13.13
C PHE A 219 12.32 16.96 -13.37
N LEU A 220 11.36 17.85 -13.63
CA LEU A 220 11.51 19.28 -13.88
C LEU A 220 12.57 19.52 -14.96
N LEU A 221 12.35 18.83 -16.08
CA LEU A 221 13.13 18.91 -17.31
C LEU A 221 12.90 20.26 -17.99
N THR A 222 13.95 20.79 -18.61
CA THR A 222 13.80 21.90 -19.56
C THR A 222 13.11 21.43 -20.85
N ASP A 223 12.59 22.36 -21.64
CA ASP A 223 11.96 22.05 -22.93
C ASP A 223 12.90 21.31 -23.88
N LEU A 224 14.17 21.70 -23.89
CA LEU A 224 15.19 21.05 -24.70
C LEU A 224 15.50 19.63 -24.21
N GLU A 225 15.65 19.43 -22.89
CA GLU A 225 15.88 18.10 -22.31
C GLU A 225 14.71 17.15 -22.59
N ALA A 226 13.47 17.64 -22.44
CA ALA A 226 12.28 16.86 -22.75
C ALA A 226 12.20 16.47 -24.24
N LYS A 227 12.51 17.38 -25.17
CA LYS A 227 12.57 17.08 -26.61
C LYS A 227 13.62 16.03 -26.95
N ILE A 228 14.85 16.21 -26.46
CA ILE A 228 15.95 15.26 -26.69
C ILE A 228 15.59 13.86 -26.14
N LEU A 229 15.01 13.79 -24.94
CA LEU A 229 14.55 12.52 -24.37
C LEU A 229 13.42 11.89 -25.20
N THR A 230 12.46 12.68 -25.68
CA THR A 230 11.41 12.21 -26.59
C THR A 230 12.01 11.60 -27.85
N ASP A 231 12.93 12.28 -28.52
CA ASP A 231 13.61 11.79 -29.74
C ASP A 231 14.31 10.45 -29.48
N PHE A 232 15.04 10.37 -28.37
CA PHE A 232 15.72 9.17 -27.95
C PHE A 232 14.75 8.02 -27.70
N LEU A 233 13.68 8.25 -26.94
CA LEU A 233 12.67 7.23 -26.63
C LEU A 233 11.93 6.76 -27.88
N LEU A 234 11.54 7.67 -28.78
CA LEU A 234 10.83 7.33 -30.02
C LEU A 234 11.70 6.54 -31.01
N SER A 235 13.02 6.47 -30.82
CA SER A 235 13.90 5.60 -31.60
C SER A 235 13.71 4.10 -31.31
N PHE A 236 13.11 3.74 -30.17
CA PHE A 236 12.91 2.34 -29.76
C PHE A 236 11.58 1.78 -30.29
N LYS A 237 11.64 1.14 -31.46
CA LYS A 237 10.46 0.57 -32.15
C LYS A 237 10.19 -0.91 -31.87
N SER A 238 11.17 -1.63 -31.33
CA SER A 238 11.02 -3.03 -30.92
C SER A 238 10.83 -3.15 -29.42
N PHE A 239 9.94 -4.04 -29.00
CA PHE A 239 9.73 -4.40 -27.59
C PHE A 239 10.83 -5.35 -27.12
N ARG A 240 10.80 -5.70 -25.83
CA ARG A 240 11.77 -6.63 -25.23
C ARG A 240 11.89 -7.93 -26.04
N ASN A 241 13.10 -8.46 -26.11
CA ASN A 241 13.45 -9.65 -26.90
C ASN A 241 13.20 -9.51 -28.41
N GLY A 242 13.16 -8.28 -28.94
CA GLY A 242 13.00 -8.01 -30.37
C GLY A 242 11.57 -8.19 -30.88
N VAL A 243 10.58 -8.29 -29.99
CA VAL A 243 9.17 -8.42 -30.36
C VAL A 243 8.71 -7.18 -31.13
N THR A 244 8.02 -7.39 -32.24
CA THR A 244 7.40 -6.34 -33.06
C THR A 244 5.89 -6.52 -33.13
N LEU A 245 5.20 -5.41 -33.46
CA LEU A 245 3.74 -5.42 -33.64
C LEU A 245 3.38 -6.17 -34.92
N GLU A 246 2.37 -7.03 -34.84
CA GLU A 246 1.75 -7.67 -36.00
C GLU A 246 0.89 -6.66 -36.76
N PRO A 247 0.81 -6.75 -38.09
CA PRO A 247 -0.10 -5.91 -38.87
C PRO A 247 -1.55 -6.16 -38.47
N LEU A 248 -2.38 -5.12 -38.63
CA LEU A 248 -3.81 -5.21 -38.37
C LEU A 248 -4.47 -6.22 -39.33
N PRO A 249 -5.37 -7.08 -38.83
CA PRO A 249 -6.00 -8.11 -39.65
C PRO A 249 -6.94 -7.48 -40.69
N GLU A 250 -7.17 -8.20 -41.79
CA GLU A 250 -8.01 -7.71 -42.89
C GLU A 250 -9.44 -7.38 -42.43
N VAL A 251 -9.98 -8.13 -41.45
CA VAL A 251 -11.29 -7.87 -40.83
C VAL A 251 -11.37 -6.49 -40.19
N TYR A 252 -10.29 -6.00 -39.56
CA TYR A 252 -10.24 -4.65 -39.02
C TYR A 252 -10.29 -3.62 -40.15
N ASN A 253 -9.38 -3.74 -41.13
CA ASN A 253 -9.25 -2.77 -42.21
C ASN A 253 -10.55 -2.63 -43.03
N LYS A 254 -11.29 -3.72 -43.22
CA LYS A 254 -12.58 -3.74 -43.93
C LYS A 254 -13.75 -3.18 -43.13
N ASN A 255 -13.73 -3.31 -41.79
CA ASN A 255 -14.91 -3.09 -40.95
C ASN A 255 -14.77 -2.00 -39.88
N LYS A 256 -13.59 -1.39 -39.68
CA LYS A 256 -13.34 -0.44 -38.59
C LYS A 256 -14.31 0.75 -38.48
N ASN A 257 -14.96 1.12 -39.59
CA ASN A 257 -15.93 2.22 -39.63
C ASN A 257 -17.39 1.74 -39.69
N LYS A 258 -17.66 0.43 -39.62
CA LYS A 258 -19.02 -0.12 -39.67
C LYS A 258 -19.64 -0.13 -38.28
N GLU A 259 -20.87 0.38 -38.18
CA GLU A 259 -21.61 0.51 -36.92
C GLU A 259 -21.79 -0.84 -36.20
N ASP A 260 -22.16 -1.90 -36.92
CA ASP A 260 -22.30 -3.24 -36.34
C ASP A 260 -20.98 -3.77 -35.73
N PHE A 261 -19.84 -3.44 -36.36
CA PHE A 261 -18.52 -3.88 -35.90
C PHE A 261 -18.06 -3.10 -34.67
N ILE A 262 -18.32 -1.80 -34.64
CA ILE A 262 -18.10 -0.95 -33.45
C ILE A 262 -18.99 -1.41 -32.30
N THR A 263 -20.26 -1.75 -32.59
CA THR A 263 -21.23 -2.27 -31.60
C THR A 263 -20.79 -3.63 -31.03
N LEU A 264 -20.22 -4.51 -31.85
CA LEU A 264 -19.58 -5.75 -31.38
C LEU A 264 -18.44 -5.43 -30.41
N GLY A 265 -17.57 -4.49 -30.78
CA GLY A 265 -16.47 -4.01 -29.92
C GLY A 265 -16.95 -3.46 -28.58
N GLN A 266 -17.98 -2.62 -28.61
CA GLN A 266 -18.62 -2.08 -27.40
C GLN A 266 -19.19 -3.19 -26.52
N THR A 267 -19.83 -4.20 -27.12
CA THR A 267 -20.39 -5.35 -26.40
C THR A 267 -19.29 -6.15 -25.70
N ARG A 268 -18.21 -6.48 -26.42
CA ARG A 268 -17.07 -7.20 -25.85
C ARG A 268 -16.34 -6.41 -24.77
N PHE A 269 -16.19 -5.09 -24.95
CA PHE A 269 -15.63 -4.20 -23.92
C PHE A 269 -16.46 -4.21 -22.62
N ARG A 270 -17.80 -4.23 -22.73
CA ARG A 270 -18.72 -4.31 -21.58
C ARG A 270 -18.71 -5.69 -20.90
N GLU A 271 -18.69 -6.77 -21.67
CA GLU A 271 -18.62 -8.15 -21.15
C GLU A 271 -17.28 -8.44 -20.46
N ALA A 272 -16.19 -7.98 -21.05
CA ALA A 272 -14.84 -8.01 -20.47
C ALA A 272 -14.70 -7.12 -19.23
N ARG A 273 -15.68 -6.25 -18.98
CA ARG A 273 -15.74 -5.33 -17.84
C ARG A 273 -14.47 -4.48 -17.74
N CYS A 274 -13.98 -3.95 -18.86
CA CYS A 274 -12.75 -3.15 -18.88
C CYS A 274 -12.81 -1.99 -17.87
N ILE A 275 -13.99 -1.38 -17.70
CA ILE A 275 -14.21 -0.28 -16.75
C ILE A 275 -14.12 -0.67 -15.26
N SER A 276 -14.11 -1.97 -14.92
CA SER A 276 -13.91 -2.42 -13.53
C SER A 276 -12.47 -2.23 -13.08
N CYS A 277 -11.52 -2.22 -14.00
CA CYS A 277 -10.10 -1.97 -13.73
C CYS A 277 -9.68 -0.58 -14.19
N HIS A 278 -10.16 -0.16 -15.37
CA HIS A 278 -9.84 1.12 -15.99
C HIS A 278 -10.89 2.17 -15.69
N ALA A 279 -10.46 3.39 -15.36
CA ALA A 279 -11.37 4.52 -15.32
C ALA A 279 -11.69 5.02 -16.75
N ILE A 280 -12.85 5.65 -16.89
CA ILE A 280 -13.23 6.51 -18.00
C ILE A 280 -13.67 7.84 -17.37
N GLU A 281 -12.97 8.93 -17.63
CA GLU A 281 -13.25 10.23 -17.02
C GLU A 281 -13.17 10.16 -15.47
N GLY A 282 -12.22 9.39 -14.94
CA GLY A 282 -12.08 9.16 -13.50
C GLY A 282 -13.17 8.30 -12.85
N LYS A 283 -14.15 7.81 -13.62
CA LYS A 283 -15.23 6.90 -13.16
C LYS A 283 -14.90 5.46 -13.55
N GLY A 284 -15.08 4.52 -12.62
CA GLY A 284 -14.75 3.11 -12.80
C GLY A 284 -13.59 2.67 -11.90
N GLY A 285 -12.86 1.65 -12.34
CA GLY A 285 -11.74 1.06 -11.61
C GLY A 285 -10.54 1.99 -11.50
N LYS A 286 -9.81 1.86 -10.38
CA LYS A 286 -8.54 2.58 -10.14
C LYS A 286 -7.31 1.68 -10.19
N LEU A 287 -7.48 0.43 -10.63
CA LEU A 287 -6.41 -0.57 -10.70
C LEU A 287 -5.54 -0.37 -11.95
N ALA A 288 -6.09 0.23 -12.99
CA ALA A 288 -5.43 0.43 -14.27
C ALA A 288 -5.57 1.88 -14.76
N PRO A 289 -4.74 2.31 -15.74
CA PRO A 289 -4.80 3.67 -16.29
C PRO A 289 -6.17 4.01 -16.90
N ASP A 290 -6.54 5.29 -16.85
CA ASP A 290 -7.74 5.79 -17.52
C ASP A 290 -7.61 5.61 -19.04
N LEU A 291 -8.68 5.11 -19.67
CA LEU A 291 -8.70 4.80 -21.10
C LEU A 291 -9.25 5.93 -21.97
N LEU A 292 -9.88 6.98 -21.40
CA LEU A 292 -10.66 7.98 -22.14
C LEU A 292 -9.93 8.58 -23.34
N LYS A 293 -8.61 8.76 -23.26
CA LYS A 293 -7.80 9.42 -24.30
C LYS A 293 -6.75 8.48 -24.92
N ILE A 294 -6.94 7.17 -24.81
CA ILE A 294 -5.92 6.20 -25.22
C ILE A 294 -5.70 6.20 -26.74
N ALA A 295 -6.74 6.45 -27.54
CA ALA A 295 -6.63 6.46 -29.00
C ALA A 295 -5.94 7.71 -29.55
N SER A 296 -5.92 8.82 -28.82
CA SER A 296 -5.12 10.01 -29.19
C SER A 296 -3.65 9.89 -28.77
N LYS A 297 -3.36 9.02 -27.79
CA LYS A 297 -1.99 8.77 -27.32
C LYS A 297 -1.29 7.68 -28.12
N THR A 298 -2.04 6.69 -28.59
CA THR A 298 -1.50 5.45 -29.18
C THR A 298 -2.12 5.13 -30.52
N ASN A 299 -1.45 4.31 -31.35
CA ASN A 299 -2.02 3.84 -32.61
C ASN A 299 -2.88 2.58 -32.45
N ASP A 300 -3.72 2.32 -33.45
CA ASP A 300 -4.61 1.17 -33.53
C ASP A 300 -3.86 -0.18 -33.60
N ILE A 301 -2.75 -0.24 -34.33
CA ILE A 301 -1.90 -1.44 -34.39
C ILE A 301 -1.36 -1.82 -33.01
N TRP A 302 -1.01 -0.84 -32.16
CA TRP A 302 -0.59 -1.09 -30.79
C TRP A 302 -1.76 -1.56 -29.93
N ILE A 303 -2.92 -0.90 -29.98
CA ILE A 303 -4.11 -1.30 -29.19
C ILE A 303 -4.50 -2.75 -29.52
N TYR A 304 -4.57 -3.10 -30.80
CA TYR A 304 -4.89 -4.46 -31.24
C TYR A 304 -3.89 -5.49 -30.68
N ASN A 305 -2.59 -5.27 -30.88
CA ASN A 305 -1.56 -6.20 -30.41
C ASN A 305 -1.52 -6.31 -28.89
N TYR A 306 -1.75 -5.20 -28.18
CA TYR A 306 -1.77 -5.16 -26.72
C TYR A 306 -2.95 -5.96 -26.17
N LEU A 307 -4.16 -5.77 -26.71
CA LEU A 307 -5.34 -6.54 -26.31
C LEU A 307 -5.25 -8.02 -26.68
N LYS A 308 -4.65 -8.34 -27.84
CA LYS A 308 -4.45 -9.73 -28.30
C LYS A 308 -3.51 -10.50 -27.37
N ASN A 309 -2.40 -9.88 -26.96
CA ASN A 309 -1.42 -10.52 -26.10
C ASN A 309 -0.61 -9.50 -25.30
N THR A 310 -1.18 -9.05 -24.18
CA THR A 310 -0.56 -8.07 -23.26
C THR A 310 0.82 -8.51 -22.81
N LYS A 311 0.95 -9.79 -22.41
CA LYS A 311 2.18 -10.39 -21.85
C LYS A 311 3.28 -10.61 -22.89
N ARG A 312 2.94 -10.71 -24.18
CA ARG A 312 3.95 -10.72 -25.25
C ARG A 312 4.68 -9.38 -25.37
N LEU A 313 3.98 -8.27 -25.12
CA LEU A 313 4.58 -6.93 -25.17
C LEU A 313 5.19 -6.51 -23.83
N GLN A 314 4.56 -6.90 -22.72
CA GLN A 314 4.97 -6.58 -21.35
C GLN A 314 4.73 -7.81 -20.44
N PRO A 315 5.69 -8.74 -20.31
CA PRO A 315 5.51 -10.02 -19.61
C PRO A 315 5.02 -9.89 -18.15
N GLU A 316 5.51 -8.86 -17.45
CA GLU A 316 5.22 -8.62 -16.05
C GLU A 316 3.94 -7.80 -15.83
N VAL A 317 3.20 -7.44 -16.89
CA VAL A 317 1.97 -6.66 -16.75
C VAL A 317 0.88 -7.48 -16.06
N GLU A 318 0.16 -6.80 -15.16
CA GLU A 318 -0.91 -7.39 -14.37
C GLU A 318 -2.27 -7.40 -15.10
N MET A 319 -2.36 -6.75 -16.27
CA MET A 319 -3.55 -6.80 -17.11
C MET A 319 -3.78 -8.22 -17.63
N PRO A 320 -4.96 -8.83 -17.37
CA PRO A 320 -5.29 -10.15 -17.90
C PRO A 320 -5.15 -10.21 -19.42
N GLN A 321 -4.62 -11.32 -19.93
CA GLN A 321 -4.67 -11.63 -21.35
C GLN A 321 -6.01 -12.32 -21.66
N TYR A 322 -6.99 -11.53 -22.11
CA TYR A 322 -8.31 -12.02 -22.50
C TYR A 322 -8.22 -13.02 -23.66
N GLY A 323 -9.05 -14.06 -23.64
CA GLY A 323 -9.10 -15.09 -24.69
C GLY A 323 -9.98 -14.72 -25.89
N PHE A 324 -9.96 -13.45 -26.31
CA PHE A 324 -10.69 -12.98 -27.48
C PHE A 324 -10.21 -13.64 -28.79
N SER A 325 -11.12 -13.77 -29.75
CA SER A 325 -10.76 -14.06 -31.14
C SER A 325 -10.13 -12.84 -31.83
N ASP A 326 -9.43 -13.05 -32.96
CA ASP A 326 -8.85 -11.93 -33.74
C ASP A 326 -9.91 -10.91 -34.20
N GLU A 327 -11.12 -11.38 -34.51
CA GLU A 327 -12.25 -10.51 -34.87
C GLU A 327 -12.74 -9.70 -33.68
N GLU A 328 -12.84 -10.31 -32.50
CA GLU A 328 -13.27 -9.64 -31.27
C GLU A 328 -12.26 -8.57 -30.83
N VAL A 329 -10.96 -8.88 -30.87
CA VAL A 329 -9.92 -7.89 -30.57
C VAL A 329 -9.95 -6.75 -31.57
N ALA A 330 -10.14 -7.05 -32.87
CA ALA A 330 -10.26 -6.03 -33.91
C ALA A 330 -11.50 -5.14 -33.70
N ALA A 331 -12.64 -5.72 -33.32
CA ALA A 331 -13.87 -4.98 -33.02
C ALA A 331 -13.69 -4.07 -31.80
N VAL A 332 -13.11 -4.58 -30.70
CA VAL A 332 -12.81 -3.77 -29.51
C VAL A 332 -11.84 -2.64 -29.85
N THR A 333 -10.82 -2.92 -30.68
CA THR A 333 -9.88 -1.90 -31.15
C THR A 333 -10.61 -0.79 -31.93
N ALA A 334 -11.49 -1.15 -32.86
CA ALA A 334 -12.29 -0.18 -33.63
C ALA A 334 -13.17 0.69 -32.73
N TYR A 335 -13.82 0.08 -31.73
CA TYR A 335 -14.60 0.80 -30.72
C TYR A 335 -13.75 1.77 -29.88
N MET A 336 -12.58 1.33 -29.42
CA MET A 336 -11.68 2.19 -28.65
C MET A 336 -11.16 3.37 -29.47
N VAL A 337 -10.86 3.14 -30.75
CA VAL A 337 -10.38 4.18 -31.68
C VAL A 337 -11.49 5.16 -32.06
N SER A 338 -12.76 4.73 -32.09
CA SER A 338 -13.89 5.62 -32.38
C SER A 338 -14.29 6.48 -31.17
N GLU A 339 -14.27 5.91 -29.96
CA GLU A 339 -14.80 6.60 -28.77
C GLU A 339 -13.74 7.30 -27.91
N PHE A 340 -12.54 6.71 -27.76
CA PHE A 340 -11.57 7.13 -26.74
C PHE A 340 -10.50 8.08 -27.29
N VAL A 341 -10.96 9.07 -28.03
CA VAL A 341 -10.19 10.15 -28.66
C VAL A 341 -10.28 11.40 -27.78
N ASP A 342 -9.16 12.11 -27.66
CA ASP A 342 -9.10 13.45 -27.09
C ASP A 342 -9.61 14.49 -28.10
N TRP A 343 -10.92 14.73 -28.07
CA TRP A 343 -11.59 15.71 -28.94
C TRP A 343 -11.20 17.17 -28.64
N ASP A 344 -10.63 17.42 -27.45
CA ASP A 344 -10.18 18.75 -27.02
C ASP A 344 -8.70 19.02 -27.35
N ALA A 345 -7.99 18.03 -27.91
CA ALA A 345 -6.60 18.21 -28.29
C ALA A 345 -6.48 19.21 -29.46
N GLU A 346 -5.48 20.08 -29.41
CA GLU A 346 -5.12 20.90 -30.57
C GLU A 346 -4.82 19.96 -31.74
N GLU A 347 -5.36 20.27 -32.93
CA GLU A 347 -5.10 19.47 -34.14
C GLU A 347 -3.58 19.33 -34.33
N ASP A 348 -3.11 18.09 -34.33
CA ASP A 348 -1.74 17.79 -34.71
C ASP A 348 -1.56 18.29 -36.14
N THR A 349 -0.68 19.29 -36.31
CA THR A 349 -0.34 19.85 -37.62
C THR A 349 0.24 18.83 -38.59
N GLY A 350 0.45 17.58 -38.16
CA GLY A 350 0.96 16.48 -38.98
C GLY A 350 2.42 16.72 -39.38
N SER A 351 3.10 17.66 -38.71
CA SER A 351 4.49 17.94 -38.95
C SER A 351 5.30 16.71 -38.54
N VAL A 352 5.96 16.07 -39.50
CA VAL A 352 6.89 14.97 -39.23
C VAL A 352 7.90 15.48 -38.20
N HIS A 353 7.88 14.87 -37.01
CA HIS A 353 8.82 15.21 -35.96
C HIS A 353 10.24 14.87 -36.42
N ILE A 354 11.09 15.88 -36.55
CA ILE A 354 12.49 15.73 -36.98
C ILE A 354 13.35 15.66 -35.72
N PRO A 355 14.03 14.52 -35.46
CA PRO A 355 14.94 14.40 -34.32
C PRO A 355 16.07 15.43 -34.37
N LEU A 356 16.45 15.95 -33.21
CA LEU A 356 17.58 16.86 -33.08
C LEU A 356 18.92 16.16 -33.41
N ALA A 357 19.91 16.93 -33.83
CA ALA A 357 21.27 16.40 -34.02
C ALA A 357 21.83 15.82 -32.70
N ASP A 358 22.46 14.65 -32.80
CA ASP A 358 23.03 13.87 -31.69
C ASP A 358 22.02 13.51 -30.60
N PHE A 359 20.72 13.44 -30.93
CA PHE A 359 19.66 13.14 -29.95
C PHE A 359 19.91 11.85 -29.19
N TYR A 360 20.53 10.84 -29.83
CA TYR A 360 20.76 9.54 -29.20
C TYR A 360 21.76 9.62 -28.06
N GLU A 361 22.93 10.22 -28.31
CA GLU A 361 23.99 10.38 -27.30
C GLU A 361 23.54 11.31 -26.17
N LYS A 362 22.93 12.46 -26.51
CA LYS A 362 22.40 13.41 -25.53
C LYS A 362 21.24 12.82 -24.74
N GLY A 363 20.36 12.08 -25.39
CA GLY A 363 19.22 11.40 -24.77
C GLY A 363 19.65 10.30 -23.81
N LEU A 364 20.63 9.47 -24.19
CA LEU A 364 21.23 8.49 -23.29
C LEU A 364 21.87 9.15 -22.06
N ALA A 365 22.60 10.25 -22.26
CA ALA A 365 23.19 11.01 -21.16
C ALA A 365 22.12 11.55 -20.20
N LEU A 366 21.01 12.08 -20.71
CA LEU A 366 19.88 12.54 -19.90
C LEU A 366 19.16 11.40 -19.18
N PHE A 367 18.93 10.27 -19.87
CA PHE A 367 18.31 9.08 -19.30
C PHE A 367 19.09 8.56 -18.09
N ASN A 368 20.42 8.55 -18.20
CA ASN A 368 21.34 8.21 -17.11
C ASN A 368 21.36 9.31 -16.03
N LYS A 369 21.45 10.59 -16.40
CA LYS A 369 21.50 11.75 -15.47
C LYS A 369 20.34 11.71 -14.47
N TYR A 370 19.13 11.44 -14.96
CA TYR A 370 17.90 11.39 -14.14
C TYR A 370 17.59 9.99 -13.59
N ASN A 371 18.45 9.00 -13.82
CA ASN A 371 18.26 7.61 -13.40
C ASN A 371 16.90 7.04 -13.84
N CYS A 372 16.49 7.29 -15.08
CA CYS A 372 15.26 6.73 -15.62
C CYS A 372 15.25 5.19 -15.55
N SER A 373 16.45 4.57 -15.66
CA SER A 373 16.68 3.13 -15.48
C SER A 373 16.42 2.59 -14.07
N GLY A 374 16.33 3.46 -13.06
CA GLY A 374 15.96 3.04 -11.70
C GLY A 374 14.54 2.49 -11.62
N CYS A 375 13.65 2.98 -12.51
CA CYS A 375 12.27 2.54 -12.62
C CYS A 375 12.02 1.81 -13.96
N HIS A 376 12.44 2.37 -15.08
CA HIS A 376 12.13 1.87 -16.41
C HIS A 376 13.22 0.96 -16.97
N GLN A 377 12.83 -0.21 -17.48
CA GLN A 377 13.72 -1.02 -18.30
C GLN A 377 13.79 -0.47 -19.74
N LEU A 378 14.98 -0.49 -20.34
CA LEU A 378 15.21 -0.10 -21.73
C LEU A 378 16.44 -0.85 -22.26
N SER A 379 16.36 -1.44 -23.45
CA SER A 379 17.44 -2.25 -24.03
C SER A 379 18.47 -1.42 -24.81
N ALA A 380 18.95 -0.32 -24.23
CA ALA A 380 19.98 0.53 -24.84
C ALA A 380 21.38 0.24 -24.26
N LYS A 381 22.40 0.20 -25.13
CA LYS A 381 23.79 0.06 -24.68
C LYS A 381 24.24 1.34 -23.97
N GLY A 382 24.93 1.20 -22.83
CA GLY A 382 25.47 2.34 -22.08
C GLY A 382 24.51 2.94 -21.04
N ILE A 383 23.39 2.27 -20.75
CA ILE A 383 22.55 2.61 -19.60
C ILE A 383 23.30 2.29 -18.31
N ASN A 384 23.36 3.27 -17.41
CA ASN A 384 23.98 3.16 -16.10
C ASN A 384 22.92 3.44 -15.03
N GLN A 385 22.85 2.60 -13.99
CA GLN A 385 22.01 2.86 -12.83
C GLN A 385 22.71 3.84 -11.89
N ASN A 386 22.18 5.06 -11.82
CA ASN A 386 22.67 6.10 -10.92
C ASN A 386 21.80 6.10 -9.65
N THR A 387 22.24 5.41 -8.62
CA THR A 387 21.48 5.32 -7.37
C THR A 387 21.51 6.62 -6.58
N GLY A 388 20.41 6.88 -5.86
CA GLY A 388 20.36 7.89 -4.81
C GLY A 388 21.16 7.46 -3.58
N PRO A 389 21.24 8.33 -2.55
CA PRO A 389 21.90 7.98 -1.29
C PRO A 389 21.24 6.75 -0.64
N ASP A 390 22.04 5.98 0.10
CA ASP A 390 21.57 4.88 0.92
C ASP A 390 20.65 5.41 2.04
N LEU A 391 19.48 4.79 2.20
CA LEU A 391 18.49 5.16 3.20
C LEU A 391 18.31 4.11 4.30
N THR A 392 19.11 3.04 4.30
CA THR A 392 19.07 1.95 5.30
C THR A 392 19.06 2.44 6.75
N GLU A 393 19.73 3.56 7.02
CA GLU A 393 19.86 4.13 8.37
C GLU A 393 19.54 5.63 8.38
N ILE A 394 18.71 6.11 7.45
CA ILE A 394 18.46 7.54 7.29
C ILE A 394 17.90 8.21 8.55
N GLY A 395 17.13 7.48 9.35
CA GLY A 395 16.61 7.96 10.63
C GLY A 395 17.71 8.21 11.67
N SER A 396 18.89 7.60 11.53
CA SER A 396 20.05 7.79 12.41
C SER A 396 21.00 8.90 11.92
N LYS A 397 20.71 9.53 10.78
CA LYS A 397 21.57 10.56 10.19
C LYS A 397 21.75 11.74 11.14
N LYS A 398 23.00 12.11 11.38
CA LYS A 398 23.35 13.23 12.26
C LYS A 398 23.20 14.57 11.55
N ILE A 399 22.83 15.61 12.31
CA ILE A 399 22.56 16.96 11.80
C ILE A 399 23.77 17.53 11.02
N TYR A 400 24.98 17.25 11.47
CA TYR A 400 26.22 17.71 10.81
C TYR A 400 26.58 16.93 9.53
N GLN A 401 25.93 15.79 9.26
CA GLN A 401 26.09 15.01 8.02
C GLN A 401 25.11 15.45 6.94
N ILE A 402 24.23 16.40 7.24
CA ILE A 402 23.19 16.89 6.33
C ILE A 402 23.70 18.16 5.65
N ASP A 403 23.64 18.17 4.31
CA ASP A 403 23.77 19.40 3.53
C ASP A 403 22.42 20.11 3.51
N TRP A 404 22.35 21.24 4.21
CA TRP A 404 21.14 22.05 4.38
C TRP A 404 20.89 23.00 3.20
N GLY A 405 21.83 23.11 2.26
CA GLY A 405 21.70 23.98 1.10
C GLY A 405 21.36 25.43 1.47
N LYS A 406 20.32 25.98 0.85
CA LYS A 406 19.80 27.35 1.12
C LYS A 406 18.49 27.34 1.91
N THR A 407 18.16 26.22 2.54
CA THR A 407 16.88 26.04 3.22
C THR A 407 16.86 26.78 4.57
N ASN A 408 15.69 27.25 4.98
CA ASN A 408 15.45 27.82 6.31
C ASN A 408 14.67 26.86 7.22
N VAL A 409 14.68 25.56 6.89
CA VAL A 409 13.99 24.54 7.69
C VAL A 409 14.71 24.37 9.03
N THR A 410 13.97 24.03 10.08
CA THR A 410 14.58 23.70 11.37
C THR A 410 15.55 22.53 11.21
N HIS A 411 16.75 22.63 11.78
CA HIS A 411 17.80 21.64 11.58
C HIS A 411 17.60 20.38 12.43
N THR A 412 16.65 19.54 12.04
CA THR A 412 16.37 18.24 12.65
C THR A 412 16.27 17.15 11.59
N VAL A 413 16.49 15.89 11.98
CA VAL A 413 16.43 14.77 11.02
C VAL A 413 15.03 14.59 10.43
N TYR A 414 13.97 14.79 11.23
CA TYR A 414 12.59 14.64 10.75
C TYR A 414 12.18 15.79 9.83
N ASP A 415 12.61 17.04 10.11
CA ASP A 415 12.36 18.17 9.22
C ASP A 415 13.14 18.03 7.90
N TYR A 416 14.36 17.50 7.96
CA TYR A 416 15.14 17.19 6.78
C TYR A 416 14.44 16.14 5.90
N ILE A 417 14.03 15.00 6.45
CA ILE A 417 13.38 13.93 5.69
C ILE A 417 12.05 14.42 5.11
N GLU A 418 11.20 15.06 5.93
CA GLU A 418 9.90 15.59 5.51
C GLU A 418 10.05 16.55 4.32
N ASN A 419 10.97 17.51 4.42
CA ASN A 419 11.17 18.49 3.36
C ASN A 419 11.93 17.92 2.15
N LYS A 420 12.81 16.94 2.33
CA LYS A 420 13.50 16.28 1.21
C LYS A 420 12.51 15.48 0.35
N VAL A 421 11.53 14.84 0.97
CA VAL A 421 10.43 14.16 0.26
C VAL A 421 9.47 15.17 -0.38
N ARG A 422 9.16 16.27 0.33
CA ARG A 422 8.18 17.27 -0.11
C ARG A 422 8.69 18.16 -1.24
N ILE A 423 9.88 18.77 -1.11
CA ILE A 423 10.49 19.68 -2.09
C ILE A 423 12.01 19.46 -2.13
N PRO A 424 12.49 18.39 -2.77
CA PRO A 424 13.91 18.02 -2.73
C PRO A 424 14.87 19.10 -3.24
N ARG A 425 14.40 19.97 -4.16
CA ARG A 425 15.18 21.02 -4.83
C ARG A 425 15.57 22.21 -3.94
N GLU A 426 14.94 22.40 -2.79
CA GLU A 426 15.34 23.44 -1.83
C GLU A 426 16.73 23.16 -1.22
N PHE A 427 17.09 21.87 -1.11
CA PHE A 427 18.40 21.41 -0.60
C PHE A 427 19.52 21.46 -1.65
N GLY A 428 19.36 22.24 -2.72
CA GLY A 428 20.41 22.50 -3.72
C GLY A 428 20.04 22.03 -5.13
N GLY A 429 20.43 22.83 -6.14
CA GLY A 429 20.10 22.60 -7.55
C GLY A 429 20.72 21.35 -8.19
N ASN A 430 21.70 20.72 -7.53
CA ASN A 430 22.34 19.49 -8.01
C ASN A 430 21.55 18.22 -7.64
N THR A 431 20.48 18.33 -6.85
CA THR A 431 19.64 17.19 -6.51
C THR A 431 18.91 16.66 -7.73
N ARG A 432 18.99 15.35 -7.93
CA ARG A 432 18.34 14.64 -9.04
C ARG A 432 17.05 13.93 -8.61
N MET A 433 16.72 14.01 -7.32
CA MET A 433 15.47 13.50 -6.79
C MET A 433 14.30 14.26 -7.43
N PRO A 434 13.36 13.56 -8.09
CA PRO A 434 12.25 14.20 -8.79
C PRO A 434 11.20 14.70 -7.79
N GLN A 435 10.33 15.58 -8.27
CA GLN A 435 9.23 16.14 -7.50
C GLN A 435 8.01 15.23 -7.60
N TYR A 436 7.60 14.64 -6.47
CA TYR A 436 6.35 13.91 -6.37
C TYR A 436 5.21 14.86 -5.96
N ASN A 437 4.00 14.61 -6.48
CA ASN A 437 2.80 15.35 -6.10
C ASN A 437 2.13 14.66 -4.91
N LEU A 438 2.67 14.85 -3.70
CA LEU A 438 2.21 14.18 -2.49
C LEU A 438 1.41 15.13 -1.60
N THR A 439 0.31 14.62 -1.05
CA THR A 439 -0.41 15.30 0.02
C THR A 439 0.44 15.32 1.30
N LYS A 440 0.17 16.26 2.20
CA LYS A 440 0.85 16.33 3.51
C LYS A 440 0.83 15.00 4.26
N SER A 441 -0.31 14.30 4.27
CA SER A 441 -0.45 13.00 4.93
C SER A 441 0.47 11.92 4.34
N LYS A 442 0.63 11.88 3.01
CA LYS A 442 1.55 10.94 2.33
C LYS A 442 3.01 11.26 2.66
N VAL A 443 3.39 12.54 2.67
CA VAL A 443 4.74 12.97 3.07
C VAL A 443 5.03 12.57 4.52
N GLU A 444 4.08 12.81 5.44
CA GLU A 444 4.22 12.43 6.84
C GLU A 444 4.34 10.90 7.01
N ALA A 445 3.57 10.12 6.25
CA ALA A 445 3.64 8.67 6.28
C ALA A 445 5.00 8.15 5.82
N ILE A 446 5.50 8.62 4.66
CA ILE A 446 6.83 8.27 4.15
C ILE A 446 7.90 8.67 5.17
N THR A 447 7.80 9.86 5.74
CA THR A 447 8.73 10.35 6.77
C THR A 447 8.72 9.45 8.00
N ALA A 448 7.56 9.02 8.47
CA ALA A 448 7.44 8.11 9.62
C ALA A 448 8.13 6.77 9.34
N TYR A 449 8.00 6.21 8.14
CA TYR A 449 8.69 4.99 7.76
C TYR A 449 10.21 5.20 7.62
N LEU A 450 10.66 6.26 6.95
CA LEU A 450 12.09 6.54 6.84
C LEU A 450 12.75 6.81 8.21
N LEU A 451 12.04 7.42 9.15
CA LEU A 451 12.50 7.61 10.52
C LEU A 451 12.62 6.30 11.31
N SER A 452 11.91 5.23 10.92
CA SER A 452 12.07 3.92 11.56
C SER A 452 13.34 3.19 11.14
N LEU A 453 13.94 3.59 10.01
CA LEU A 453 15.17 3.01 9.48
C LEU A 453 16.38 3.57 10.26
N LYS A 454 16.80 2.82 11.29
CA LYS A 454 17.82 3.23 12.27
C LYS A 454 18.97 2.23 12.29
N GLU A 455 20.18 2.74 12.47
CA GLU A 455 21.41 1.94 12.74
C GLU A 455 21.35 1.18 14.08
N GLU A 456 20.47 1.57 15.01
CA GLU A 456 20.42 1.02 16.37
C GLU A 456 20.24 -0.50 16.38
N LYS A 457 21.28 -1.21 16.81
CA LYS A 457 21.25 -2.66 17.00
C LYS A 457 20.50 -3.02 18.26
N LEU A 458 19.23 -3.38 18.11
CA LEU A 458 18.42 -3.88 19.21
C LEU A 458 18.70 -5.38 19.47
N PRO A 459 18.66 -5.85 20.72
CA PRO A 459 18.78 -7.26 21.02
C PRO A 459 17.63 -8.07 20.39
N VAL A 460 17.91 -9.30 19.97
CA VAL A 460 16.97 -10.16 19.21
C VAL A 460 15.66 -10.39 19.96
N ASN A 461 15.67 -10.48 21.28
CA ASN A 461 14.47 -10.66 22.11
C ASN A 461 13.51 -9.46 22.10
N PHE A 462 13.94 -8.29 21.60
CA PHE A 462 13.09 -7.11 21.40
C PHE A 462 12.61 -6.96 19.95
N ILE A 463 13.06 -7.81 19.04
CA ILE A 463 12.71 -7.75 17.62
C ILE A 463 11.62 -8.78 17.34
N HIS A 464 10.50 -8.32 16.80
CA HIS A 464 9.46 -9.17 16.25
C HIS A 464 9.45 -9.02 14.73
N LYS A 465 9.94 -10.06 14.04
CA LYS A 465 10.00 -10.09 12.58
C LYS A 465 9.03 -11.13 12.06
N THR A 466 8.11 -10.71 11.21
CA THR A 466 7.24 -11.63 10.47
C THR A 466 7.88 -11.96 9.13
N ASP A 467 7.77 -13.21 8.70
CA ASP A 467 8.24 -13.61 7.36
C ASP A 467 7.46 -12.84 6.28
N LYS A 468 8.16 -12.48 5.20
CA LYS A 468 7.49 -11.94 4.01
C LYS A 468 6.59 -13.03 3.45
N LYS A 469 5.32 -12.73 3.16
CA LYS A 469 4.44 -13.65 2.44
C LYS A 469 5.14 -14.02 1.13
N HIS A 470 5.43 -15.31 0.93
CA HIS A 470 5.98 -15.78 -0.34
C HIS A 470 4.91 -15.66 -1.43
N GLU A 471 5.28 -15.09 -2.58
CA GLU A 471 4.43 -15.15 -3.77
C GLU A 471 4.14 -16.61 -4.12
N ILE A 472 2.86 -16.94 -4.25
CA ILE A 472 2.44 -18.28 -4.64
C ILE A 472 2.72 -18.46 -6.12
N SER A 473 3.81 -19.15 -6.43
CA SER A 473 4.10 -19.58 -7.79
C SER A 473 3.48 -20.95 -8.06
N LEU A 474 2.27 -20.95 -8.60
CA LEU A 474 1.68 -22.16 -9.17
C LEU A 474 2.52 -22.62 -10.38
N GLN A 475 2.79 -23.92 -10.45
CA GLN A 475 3.61 -24.51 -11.51
C GLN A 475 2.75 -25.19 -12.58
N GLY A 476 3.38 -25.49 -13.73
CA GLY A 476 2.75 -26.19 -14.83
C GLY A 476 1.60 -25.41 -15.48
N GLU A 477 0.64 -26.15 -16.03
CA GLU A 477 -0.43 -25.58 -16.85
C GLU A 477 -1.39 -24.69 -16.06
N VAL A 478 -1.69 -25.06 -14.81
CA VAL A 478 -2.50 -24.22 -13.91
C VAL A 478 -1.79 -22.89 -13.64
N GLY A 479 -0.48 -22.92 -13.37
CA GLY A 479 0.34 -21.72 -13.22
C GLY A 479 0.32 -20.81 -14.45
N ARG A 480 0.43 -21.41 -15.64
CA ARG A 480 0.33 -20.70 -16.92
C ARG A 480 -1.02 -19.97 -17.05
N ILE A 481 -2.14 -20.64 -16.72
CA ILE A 481 -3.49 -20.06 -16.81
C ILE A 481 -3.67 -18.95 -15.76
N PHE A 482 -3.27 -19.19 -14.51
CA PHE A 482 -3.35 -18.20 -13.43
C PHE A 482 -2.55 -16.93 -13.76
N ASN A 483 -1.36 -17.08 -14.34
CA ASN A 483 -0.56 -15.96 -14.81
C ASN A 483 -1.26 -15.28 -16.00
N LYS A 484 -1.62 -16.04 -17.06
CA LYS A 484 -2.29 -15.53 -18.28
C LYS A 484 -3.46 -14.61 -17.97
N TYR A 485 -4.35 -15.03 -17.08
CA TYR A 485 -5.55 -14.27 -16.70
C TYR A 485 -5.40 -13.43 -15.43
N ALA A 486 -4.20 -13.38 -14.84
CA ALA A 486 -3.88 -12.63 -13.63
C ALA A 486 -4.84 -12.91 -12.45
N CYS A 487 -5.22 -14.18 -12.25
CA CYS A 487 -6.24 -14.57 -11.27
C CYS A 487 -5.94 -14.05 -9.85
N LEU A 488 -4.67 -14.10 -9.42
CA LEU A 488 -4.23 -13.68 -8.09
C LEU A 488 -4.25 -12.16 -7.88
N LYS A 489 -4.47 -11.34 -8.92
CA LYS A 489 -4.64 -9.89 -8.74
C LYS A 489 -5.99 -9.53 -8.15
N CYS A 490 -6.99 -10.37 -8.37
CA CYS A 490 -8.31 -10.22 -7.76
C CYS A 490 -8.50 -11.17 -6.59
N HIS A 491 -8.13 -12.45 -6.77
CA HIS A 491 -8.41 -13.52 -5.82
C HIS A 491 -7.22 -13.82 -4.90
N SER A 492 -7.48 -14.00 -3.61
CA SER A 492 -6.49 -14.62 -2.72
C SER A 492 -6.48 -16.14 -2.87
N LEU A 493 -5.33 -16.73 -2.57
CA LEU A 493 -5.09 -18.16 -2.46
C LEU A 493 -4.10 -18.36 -1.31
N ASN A 494 -4.34 -19.24 -0.34
CA ASN A 494 -3.49 -19.47 0.84
C ASN A 494 -2.98 -18.18 1.51
N ASN A 495 -3.87 -17.21 1.76
CA ASN A 495 -3.53 -15.89 2.32
C ASN A 495 -2.59 -15.01 1.47
N SER A 496 -2.41 -15.30 0.18
CA SER A 496 -1.75 -14.38 -0.75
C SER A 496 -2.51 -13.05 -0.88
N ASP A 497 -1.80 -12.05 -1.40
CA ASP A 497 -2.37 -10.73 -1.60
C ASP A 497 -3.36 -10.77 -2.77
N GLY A 498 -4.57 -10.24 -2.55
CA GLY A 498 -5.72 -10.41 -3.45
C GLY A 498 -7.04 -10.22 -2.67
N ALA A 499 -7.34 -8.98 -2.28
CA ALA A 499 -8.45 -8.69 -1.36
C ALA A 499 -9.75 -8.27 -2.06
N ILE A 500 -9.76 -8.18 -3.39
CA ILE A 500 -10.87 -7.64 -4.17
C ILE A 500 -11.95 -8.71 -4.38
N ALA A 501 -11.54 -9.94 -4.66
CA ALA A 501 -12.42 -11.07 -4.94
C ALA A 501 -12.33 -12.15 -3.84
N PRO A 502 -13.27 -13.12 -3.80
CA PRO A 502 -13.26 -14.18 -2.80
C PRO A 502 -12.00 -15.05 -2.82
N ASP A 503 -11.61 -15.55 -1.65
CA ASP A 503 -10.50 -16.49 -1.50
C ASP A 503 -10.80 -17.84 -2.19
N LEU A 504 -9.87 -18.32 -3.02
CA LEU A 504 -10.00 -19.56 -3.78
C LEU A 504 -9.51 -20.81 -3.03
N THR A 505 -8.87 -20.68 -1.88
CA THR A 505 -8.16 -21.76 -1.14
C THR A 505 -8.97 -23.04 -0.98
N ILE A 506 -10.28 -22.89 -0.79
CA ILE A 506 -11.21 -24.02 -0.55
C ILE A 506 -12.36 -24.04 -1.56
N VAL A 507 -12.21 -23.38 -2.70
CA VAL A 507 -13.29 -23.19 -3.68
C VAL A 507 -13.87 -24.51 -4.19
N GLY A 508 -13.04 -25.56 -4.26
CA GLY A 508 -13.45 -26.90 -4.62
C GLY A 508 -14.41 -27.52 -3.61
N SER A 509 -14.26 -27.24 -2.30
CA SER A 509 -15.22 -27.70 -1.29
C SER A 509 -16.49 -26.84 -1.23
N GLN A 510 -16.48 -25.63 -1.81
CA GLN A 510 -17.59 -24.67 -1.74
C GLN A 510 -18.59 -24.81 -2.90
N LEU A 511 -18.08 -24.88 -4.13
CA LEU A 511 -18.86 -24.65 -5.34
C LEU A 511 -19.05 -25.92 -6.15
N LYS A 512 -20.21 -26.04 -6.81
CA LYS A 512 -20.49 -27.15 -7.72
C LYS A 512 -19.77 -26.96 -9.05
N THR A 513 -19.27 -28.07 -9.60
CA THR A 513 -18.52 -28.12 -10.86
C THR A 513 -19.31 -27.54 -12.03
N ASP A 514 -20.58 -27.91 -12.19
CA ASP A 514 -21.40 -27.43 -13.31
C ASP A 514 -21.71 -25.93 -13.21
N TRP A 515 -21.87 -25.42 -11.98
CA TRP A 515 -22.00 -23.99 -11.76
C TRP A 515 -20.72 -23.25 -12.13
N LEU A 516 -19.55 -23.77 -11.73
CA LEU A 516 -18.25 -23.18 -12.10
C LEU A 516 -18.09 -23.08 -13.62
N ARG A 517 -18.42 -24.16 -14.36
CA ARG A 517 -18.39 -24.16 -15.84
C ARG A 517 -19.24 -23.05 -16.44
N SER A 518 -20.50 -22.96 -16.00
CA SER A 518 -21.43 -21.95 -16.50
C SER A 518 -21.00 -20.53 -16.11
N TYR A 519 -20.45 -20.36 -14.90
CA TYR A 519 -20.00 -19.06 -14.41
C TYR A 519 -18.75 -18.55 -15.13
N PHE A 520 -17.79 -19.42 -15.47
CA PHE A 520 -16.65 -19.03 -16.32
C PHE A 520 -17.08 -18.62 -17.74
N LYS A 521 -18.15 -19.24 -18.27
CA LYS A 521 -18.67 -18.91 -19.61
C LYS A 521 -19.38 -17.56 -19.66
N LEU A 522 -20.17 -17.23 -18.63
CA LEU A 522 -20.90 -15.97 -18.55
C LEU A 522 -21.01 -15.53 -17.07
N PRO A 523 -20.02 -14.80 -16.54
CA PRO A 523 -20.06 -14.35 -15.16
C PRO A 523 -21.14 -13.29 -14.98
N TYR A 524 -21.94 -13.44 -13.92
CA TYR A 524 -23.00 -12.50 -13.54
C TYR A 524 -22.83 -12.02 -12.10
N SER A 525 -23.54 -10.94 -11.73
CA SER A 525 -23.45 -10.43 -10.36
C SER A 525 -24.14 -11.39 -9.38
N ILE A 526 -23.36 -11.95 -8.45
CA ILE A 526 -23.89 -12.78 -7.36
C ILE A 526 -24.46 -11.91 -6.23
N ARG A 527 -23.92 -10.70 -6.04
CA ARG A 527 -24.34 -9.76 -4.99
C ARG A 527 -24.65 -8.42 -5.65
N PRO A 528 -25.92 -8.00 -5.75
CA PRO A 528 -26.29 -6.76 -6.41
C PRO A 528 -25.55 -5.52 -5.87
N ILE A 529 -25.26 -5.49 -4.56
CA ILE A 529 -24.62 -4.38 -3.86
C ILE A 529 -23.10 -4.29 -4.07
N VAL A 530 -22.46 -5.35 -4.57
CA VAL A 530 -21.01 -5.38 -4.79
C VAL A 530 -20.72 -4.85 -6.20
N GLU A 531 -19.94 -3.78 -6.26
CA GLU A 531 -19.54 -3.13 -7.51
C GLU A 531 -18.48 -3.96 -8.24
N GLU A 532 -17.58 -4.61 -7.49
CA GLU A 532 -16.53 -5.48 -8.02
C GLU A 532 -17.12 -6.82 -8.49
N ARG A 533 -17.05 -7.06 -9.79
CA ARG A 533 -17.62 -8.26 -10.44
C ARG A 533 -16.54 -8.99 -11.22
N MET A 534 -16.66 -10.31 -11.30
CA MET A 534 -15.77 -11.11 -12.12
C MET A 534 -15.95 -10.72 -13.61
N PRO A 535 -14.88 -10.32 -14.31
CA PRO A 535 -14.94 -10.02 -15.74
C PRO A 535 -15.13 -11.30 -16.56
N ASN A 536 -15.75 -11.19 -17.74
CA ASN A 536 -15.65 -12.27 -18.73
C ASN A 536 -14.26 -12.25 -19.34
N LEU A 537 -13.42 -13.21 -18.98
CA LEU A 537 -12.04 -13.33 -19.44
C LEU A 537 -11.91 -14.09 -20.76
N PHE A 538 -13.03 -14.62 -21.29
CA PHE A 538 -13.08 -15.42 -22.52
C PHE A 538 -12.13 -16.63 -22.46
N ILE A 539 -12.09 -17.30 -21.29
CA ILE A 539 -11.21 -18.46 -21.06
C ILE A 539 -11.67 -19.61 -21.97
N SER A 540 -10.71 -20.31 -22.59
CA SER A 540 -11.03 -21.46 -23.45
C SER A 540 -11.68 -22.59 -22.64
N LYS A 541 -12.50 -23.42 -23.29
CA LYS A 541 -13.18 -24.54 -22.61
C LYS A 541 -12.17 -25.49 -21.97
N GLU A 542 -11.06 -25.73 -22.64
CA GLU A 542 -9.97 -26.59 -22.18
C GLU A 542 -9.30 -26.01 -20.93
N GLU A 543 -8.99 -24.71 -20.94
CA GLU A 543 -8.40 -24.01 -19.78
C GLU A 543 -9.38 -23.96 -18.59
N VAL A 544 -10.69 -23.82 -18.84
CA VAL A 544 -11.73 -23.91 -17.80
C VAL A 544 -11.75 -25.29 -17.15
N GLU A 545 -11.71 -26.38 -17.93
CA GLU A 545 -11.71 -27.73 -17.35
C GLU A 545 -10.43 -28.01 -16.53
N ILE A 546 -9.28 -27.49 -16.95
CA ILE A 546 -8.03 -27.58 -16.18
C ILE A 546 -8.16 -26.88 -14.83
N LEU A 547 -8.71 -25.66 -14.81
CA LEU A 547 -8.94 -24.91 -13.57
C LEU A 547 -9.92 -25.65 -12.65
N ILE A 548 -11.02 -26.15 -13.20
CA ILE A 548 -12.05 -26.87 -12.43
C ILE A 548 -11.51 -28.18 -11.85
N ASN A 549 -10.67 -28.91 -12.60
CA ASN A 549 -10.00 -30.09 -12.09
C ASN A 549 -9.06 -29.71 -10.92
N TYR A 550 -8.24 -28.67 -11.10
CA TYR A 550 -7.38 -28.16 -10.03
C TYR A 550 -8.16 -27.78 -8.77
N PHE A 551 -9.28 -27.07 -8.92
CA PHE A 551 -10.14 -26.70 -7.81
C PHE A 551 -10.68 -27.92 -7.07
N ASN A 552 -11.18 -28.92 -7.79
CA ASN A 552 -11.79 -30.12 -7.21
C ASN A 552 -10.79 -31.14 -6.67
N VAL A 553 -9.48 -31.01 -6.95
CA VAL A 553 -8.46 -31.95 -6.49
C VAL A 553 -7.54 -31.31 -5.44
N THR A 554 -7.22 -30.02 -5.59
CA THR A 554 -6.20 -29.34 -4.77
C THR A 554 -6.80 -28.34 -3.80
N LEU A 555 -7.87 -27.63 -4.18
CA LEU A 555 -8.46 -26.56 -3.38
C LEU A 555 -9.64 -27.08 -2.54
N LEU A 556 -9.34 -28.09 -1.73
CA LEU A 556 -10.28 -28.81 -0.88
C LEU A 556 -10.00 -28.56 0.60
N ASP A 557 -11.06 -28.69 1.39
CA ASP A 557 -11.02 -28.80 2.84
C ASP A 557 -11.96 -29.93 3.25
N ASP A 558 -11.39 -31.03 3.74
CA ASP A 558 -12.12 -32.24 4.14
C ASP A 558 -13.02 -31.99 5.38
N SER A 559 -12.72 -30.95 6.16
CA SER A 559 -13.54 -30.54 7.30
C SER A 559 -14.89 -29.93 6.87
N LEU A 560 -15.05 -29.59 5.58
CA LEU A 560 -16.30 -29.08 5.01
C LEU A 560 -17.29 -30.18 4.61
N SER A 561 -17.07 -31.43 5.04
CA SER A 561 -18.06 -32.50 4.94
C SER A 561 -19.18 -32.34 5.99
N ILE A 562 -20.30 -33.01 5.77
CA ILE A 562 -21.37 -33.11 6.78
C ILE A 562 -20.98 -34.26 7.74
N PRO A 563 -20.82 -34.01 9.05
CA PRO A 563 -20.20 -34.94 9.99
C PRO A 563 -21.12 -36.11 10.42
N VAL A 564 -22.24 -36.31 9.74
CA VAL A 564 -23.29 -37.28 10.10
C VAL A 564 -23.86 -37.90 8.81
N ASN A 565 -24.43 -39.12 8.90
CA ASN A 565 -25.22 -39.72 7.82
C ASN A 565 -26.50 -38.90 7.59
N TRP A 566 -26.38 -37.82 6.81
CA TRP A 566 -27.47 -36.95 6.43
C TRP A 566 -28.19 -37.52 5.21
N ILE A 567 -29.45 -37.88 5.40
CA ILE A 567 -30.36 -38.30 4.33
C ILE A 567 -31.48 -37.27 4.28
N PRO A 568 -31.49 -36.35 3.29
CA PRO A 568 -32.55 -35.36 3.17
C PRO A 568 -33.88 -36.03 2.80
N ASP A 569 -34.97 -35.60 3.45
CA ASP A 569 -36.34 -35.99 3.11
C ASP A 569 -37.25 -34.75 2.96
N THR A 570 -38.45 -34.95 2.42
CA THR A 570 -39.42 -33.86 2.19
C THR A 570 -39.84 -33.15 3.46
N LYS A 571 -39.90 -33.86 4.59
CA LYS A 571 -40.20 -33.27 5.90
C LYS A 571 -39.08 -32.34 6.37
N SER A 572 -37.83 -32.66 6.06
CA SER A 572 -36.65 -31.86 6.40
C SER A 572 -36.58 -30.58 5.59
N GLU A 573 -37.01 -30.61 4.32
CA GLU A 573 -37.18 -29.42 3.51
C GLU A 573 -38.26 -28.48 4.09
N GLU A 574 -39.43 -29.01 4.46
CA GLU A 574 -40.51 -28.22 5.05
C GLU A 574 -40.09 -27.56 6.37
N ARG A 575 -39.45 -28.34 7.27
CA ARG A 575 -38.88 -27.81 8.51
C ARG A 575 -37.82 -26.75 8.24
N GLY A 576 -36.91 -27.01 7.29
CA GLY A 576 -35.85 -26.08 6.91
C GLY A 576 -36.37 -24.75 6.39
N SER A 577 -37.43 -24.80 5.57
CA SER A 577 -38.15 -23.60 5.10
C SER A 577 -38.74 -22.80 6.26
N GLY A 578 -39.47 -23.46 7.17
CA GLY A 578 -40.02 -22.79 8.36
C GLY A 578 -38.95 -22.18 9.25
N LEU A 579 -37.84 -22.89 9.49
CA LEU A 579 -36.70 -22.36 10.24
C LEU A 579 -36.07 -21.14 9.56
N PHE A 580 -35.91 -21.18 8.23
CA PHE A 580 -35.33 -20.09 7.45
C PHE A 580 -36.18 -18.82 7.50
N PHE A 581 -37.50 -18.92 7.30
CA PHE A 581 -38.39 -17.77 7.22
C PHE A 581 -38.82 -17.25 8.59
N GLU A 582 -39.14 -18.15 9.53
CA GLU A 582 -39.84 -17.78 10.76
C GLU A 582 -38.90 -17.68 11.96
N ARG A 583 -38.07 -18.72 12.21
CA ARG A 583 -37.25 -18.78 13.42
C ARG A 583 -35.98 -17.92 13.33
N TYR A 584 -35.22 -18.09 12.25
CA TYR A 584 -33.95 -17.39 12.06
C TYR A 584 -34.08 -16.11 11.22
N GLY A 585 -35.23 -15.91 10.57
CA GLY A 585 -35.54 -14.67 9.84
C GLY A 585 -34.54 -14.37 8.72
N CYS A 586 -33.95 -15.39 8.10
CA CYS A 586 -32.88 -15.28 7.11
C CYS A 586 -33.28 -14.40 5.91
N GLN A 587 -34.57 -14.38 5.57
CA GLN A 587 -35.13 -13.54 4.50
C GLN A 587 -34.97 -12.03 4.77
N SER A 588 -34.79 -11.61 6.03
CA SER A 588 -34.52 -10.20 6.36
C SER A 588 -33.22 -9.70 5.72
N CYS A 589 -32.27 -10.60 5.43
CA CYS A 589 -31.00 -10.30 4.78
C CYS A 589 -30.87 -10.91 3.39
N HIS A 590 -31.52 -12.04 3.09
CA HIS A 590 -31.39 -12.78 1.84
C HIS A 590 -32.66 -12.72 0.97
N ILE A 591 -32.47 -12.62 -0.34
CA ILE A 591 -33.56 -12.67 -1.32
C ILE A 591 -33.88 -14.12 -1.67
N ILE A 592 -35.17 -14.45 -1.63
CA ILE A 592 -35.75 -15.66 -2.24
C ILE A 592 -37.02 -15.23 -3.00
N LYS A 593 -37.14 -15.65 -4.26
CA LYS A 593 -38.22 -15.36 -5.19
C LYS A 593 -38.55 -13.86 -5.27
N GLY A 594 -37.50 -13.04 -5.31
CA GLY A 594 -37.59 -11.58 -5.37
C GLY A 594 -38.04 -10.89 -4.07
N LYS A 595 -38.15 -11.62 -2.95
CA LYS A 595 -38.54 -11.07 -1.63
C LYS A 595 -37.42 -11.25 -0.60
N GLY A 596 -37.15 -10.20 0.16
CA GLY A 596 -36.17 -10.21 1.27
C GLY A 596 -35.22 -9.01 1.24
N GLY A 597 -34.16 -9.09 2.05
CA GLY A 597 -33.11 -8.07 2.12
C GLY A 597 -32.00 -8.22 1.08
N TYR A 598 -31.22 -7.16 0.88
CA TYR A 598 -30.11 -7.10 -0.10
C TYR A 598 -28.71 -7.20 0.55
N VAL A 599 -28.65 -7.42 1.88
CA VAL A 599 -27.38 -7.51 2.62
C VAL A 599 -26.63 -8.80 2.28
N GLY A 600 -27.37 -9.92 2.23
CA GLY A 600 -26.89 -11.22 1.79
C GLY A 600 -27.09 -11.44 0.29
N PRO A 601 -26.35 -12.38 -0.33
CA PRO A 601 -26.61 -12.79 -1.70
C PRO A 601 -28.00 -13.43 -1.85
N PRO A 602 -28.65 -13.33 -3.03
CA PRO A 602 -29.83 -14.12 -3.35
C PRO A 602 -29.56 -15.62 -3.21
N LEU A 603 -30.55 -16.36 -2.71
CA LEU A 603 -30.44 -17.79 -2.42
C LEU A 603 -31.31 -18.66 -3.33
N ASP A 604 -32.05 -18.06 -4.28
CA ASP A 604 -32.89 -18.74 -5.27
C ASP A 604 -32.24 -19.93 -5.98
N LYS A 605 -30.91 -19.86 -6.16
CA LYS A 605 -30.11 -20.85 -6.88
C LYS A 605 -29.00 -21.43 -6.00
N ALA A 606 -29.16 -21.36 -4.68
CA ALA A 606 -28.15 -21.83 -3.73
C ALA A 606 -27.83 -23.32 -3.96
N GLY A 607 -28.84 -24.15 -4.19
CA GLY A 607 -28.71 -25.57 -4.47
C GLY A 607 -28.09 -25.90 -5.83
N SER A 608 -28.13 -24.99 -6.81
CA SER A 608 -27.37 -25.14 -8.07
C SER A 608 -25.90 -24.73 -7.91
N ARG A 609 -25.60 -23.82 -6.98
CA ARG A 609 -24.28 -23.19 -6.85
C ARG A 609 -23.38 -23.84 -5.80
N LEU A 610 -23.91 -24.08 -4.60
CA LEU A 610 -23.15 -24.45 -3.42
C LEU A 610 -23.21 -25.97 -3.15
N LYS A 611 -22.15 -26.53 -2.59
CA LYS A 611 -22.15 -27.89 -2.03
C LYS A 611 -22.85 -27.88 -0.66
N SER A 612 -23.57 -28.95 -0.32
CA SER A 612 -24.33 -29.05 0.93
C SER A 612 -23.45 -28.93 2.18
N GLY A 613 -22.26 -29.56 2.15
CA GLY A 613 -21.29 -29.48 3.24
C GLY A 613 -20.82 -28.05 3.54
N TRP A 614 -20.65 -27.23 2.49
CA TRP A 614 -20.35 -25.81 2.66
C TRP A 614 -21.50 -25.04 3.29
N ILE A 615 -22.75 -25.22 2.81
CA ILE A 615 -23.93 -24.54 3.38
C ILE A 615 -24.06 -24.86 4.87
N TYR A 616 -23.99 -26.14 5.23
CA TYR A 616 -24.08 -26.59 6.62
C TYR A 616 -23.00 -25.95 7.49
N ASN A 617 -21.74 -26.04 7.07
CA ASN A 617 -20.62 -25.52 7.85
C ASN A 617 -20.65 -23.99 7.97
N TRP A 618 -21.09 -23.29 6.93
CA TRP A 618 -21.28 -21.84 6.94
C TRP A 618 -22.34 -21.42 7.96
N LEU A 619 -23.49 -22.11 8.01
CA LEU A 619 -24.56 -21.83 8.99
C LEU A 619 -24.09 -22.03 10.44
N MET A 620 -23.20 -23.00 10.68
CA MET A 620 -22.70 -23.29 12.03
C MET A 620 -21.74 -22.21 12.57
N ASN A 621 -20.87 -21.66 11.72
CA ASN A 621 -19.93 -20.61 12.11
C ASN A 621 -19.37 -19.85 10.88
N PRO A 622 -20.05 -18.83 10.37
CA PRO A 622 -19.61 -18.12 9.17
C PRO A 622 -18.33 -17.30 9.42
N GLN A 623 -18.11 -16.80 10.65
CA GLN A 623 -16.90 -16.06 11.04
C GLN A 623 -15.62 -16.93 10.98
N LYS A 624 -15.73 -18.26 11.06
CA LYS A 624 -14.58 -19.17 10.85
C LYS A 624 -13.97 -18.98 9.46
N TYR A 625 -14.83 -18.81 8.44
CA TYR A 625 -14.41 -18.74 7.04
C TYR A 625 -14.25 -17.31 6.55
N LYS A 626 -15.04 -16.38 7.10
CA LYS A 626 -14.92 -14.96 6.82
C LYS A 626 -15.03 -14.17 8.13
N PRO A 627 -13.91 -13.87 8.81
CA PRO A 627 -13.91 -13.26 10.15
C PRO A 627 -14.72 -11.97 10.28
N LYS A 628 -14.78 -11.16 9.21
CA LYS A 628 -15.53 -9.89 9.16
C LYS A 628 -16.91 -10.02 8.51
N THR A 629 -17.47 -11.22 8.37
CA THR A 629 -18.81 -11.41 7.81
C THR A 629 -19.89 -10.87 8.76
N ILE A 630 -20.90 -10.21 8.18
CA ILE A 630 -22.04 -9.63 8.91
C ILE A 630 -23.03 -10.72 9.34
N GLU A 631 -23.09 -11.83 8.61
CA GLU A 631 -23.99 -12.93 8.92
C GLU A 631 -23.68 -13.48 10.33
N PRO A 632 -24.63 -13.44 11.27
CA PRO A 632 -24.35 -13.75 12.66
C PRO A 632 -24.14 -15.24 12.87
N ARG A 633 -23.28 -15.59 13.83
CA ARG A 633 -23.26 -16.94 14.38
C ARG A 633 -24.51 -17.14 15.24
N THR A 634 -25.52 -17.78 14.69
CA THR A 634 -26.84 -17.96 15.32
C THR A 634 -26.82 -18.90 16.53
N GLY A 635 -25.81 -19.78 16.63
CA GLY A 635 -25.77 -20.82 17.65
C GLY A 635 -26.82 -21.92 17.45
N MET A 636 -27.30 -22.10 16.22
CA MET A 636 -28.36 -23.07 15.91
C MET A 636 -27.95 -24.53 16.21
N PRO A 637 -28.91 -25.38 16.62
CA PRO A 637 -28.67 -26.82 16.74
C PRO A 637 -28.26 -27.46 15.40
N ILE A 638 -27.52 -28.58 15.47
CA ILE A 638 -27.08 -29.32 14.28
C ILE A 638 -28.26 -29.69 13.37
N GLN A 639 -29.38 -30.15 13.93
CA GLN A 639 -30.54 -30.55 13.15
C GLN A 639 -31.16 -29.37 12.38
N ASP A 640 -31.25 -28.20 13.00
CA ASP A 640 -31.77 -27.00 12.35
C ASP A 640 -30.89 -26.62 11.15
N ALA A 641 -29.57 -26.68 11.30
CA ALA A 641 -28.62 -26.41 10.22
C ALA A 641 -28.77 -27.41 9.06
N LEU A 642 -29.00 -28.69 9.35
CA LEU A 642 -29.23 -29.73 8.33
C LEU A 642 -30.57 -29.54 7.60
N ASP A 643 -31.62 -29.19 8.32
CA ASP A 643 -32.95 -28.93 7.73
C ASP A 643 -32.89 -27.70 6.82
N ILE A 644 -32.31 -26.58 7.29
CA ILE A 644 -32.11 -25.38 6.46
C ILE A 644 -31.21 -25.69 5.25
N THR A 645 -30.15 -26.48 5.43
CA THR A 645 -29.31 -26.94 4.31
C THR A 645 -30.13 -27.71 3.28
N THR A 646 -31.02 -28.60 3.72
CA THR A 646 -31.92 -29.36 2.84
C THR A 646 -32.80 -28.43 2.01
N PHE A 647 -33.43 -27.45 2.66
CA PHE A 647 -34.22 -26.42 1.99
C PHE A 647 -33.40 -25.61 0.97
N LEU A 648 -32.24 -25.08 1.35
CA LEU A 648 -31.40 -24.31 0.42
C LEU A 648 -30.89 -25.16 -0.75
N MET A 649 -30.69 -26.46 -0.55
CA MET A 649 -30.31 -27.40 -1.60
C MET A 649 -31.45 -27.72 -2.59
N SER A 650 -32.71 -27.52 -2.20
CA SER A 650 -33.87 -27.66 -3.10
C SER A 650 -34.04 -26.45 -4.03
N LEU A 651 -33.47 -25.30 -3.66
CA LEU A 651 -33.45 -24.07 -4.47
C LEU A 651 -32.47 -24.18 -5.65
N LYS A 652 -32.95 -24.73 -6.77
CA LYS A 652 -32.18 -24.93 -8.00
C LYS A 652 -32.72 -24.08 -9.15
N GLU A 653 -31.89 -23.86 -10.16
CA GLU A 653 -32.34 -23.39 -11.46
C GLU A 653 -33.40 -24.34 -12.01
N THR A 654 -34.60 -23.82 -12.29
CA THR A 654 -35.55 -24.46 -13.18
C THR A 654 -35.08 -24.20 -14.61
N ASP A 655 -34.96 -25.27 -15.40
CA ASP A 655 -34.58 -25.22 -16.83
C ASP A 655 -35.40 -24.20 -17.63
#